data_AF-A0A257QPD9-F1
#
_entry.id   AF-A0A257QPD9-F1
#
_cell.length_a   1.000
_cell.length_b   1.000
_cell.length_c   1.000
_cell.angle_alpha   90.00
_cell.angle_beta   90.00
_cell.angle_gamma   90.00
#
_symmetry.space_group_name_H-M   'P 1'
#
loop_
_entity.id
_entity.type
_entity.pdbx_description
1 polymer ?
#
loop_
_entity_poly.entity_id
_entity_poly.type
_entity_poly.pdbx_seq_one_letter_code
_entity_poly.pdbx_strand_id
1 'polypeptide(L)'
;AVRAAMRLHSLPTFNISVKGVLVASTTGGRLRLAWTGAEPAGGAAALLERVAHTLGLIADLATPNARPLYTPADFPLAGLSASELAGIVGTATDIEAIYPLSPMQEAMLVHTLAAVRSEINFEQSCMRIRGRLDHEAFRHAWATVFERHDVLRTAFHWRGLARPLQVVHRAVPLPLTAHTWPAFDAARMDEFLASDRERGFDLEQAPLVRLSIIQVAADDAYVVSSFHHLLVDGWCLGRLEREVRAAYETYRSRRPPLFDTPVPYQSYIAWLAQADRSESQRFFTGLLNNLPPQRRLFPPAKGPAHAFTTTHRTLDRPASRALVAFARRRGLTLATTLHFAWAIWLGARLGSEDVVFGTTVSGRPSGVPGVERIVGLFINNLPIRLQLGGAERPAERLEAIQLLLGQLQSHAHLSPTSIADAAGGQSGPLFDTLVVVENLASGTSAWSGAEGLTVEAVHSRMKTAYDLTFIAIPGDLITLSLVQPDDGRTLENASNVLDAVAAILTALPDAADNRLDSLPRPEVRPPVIATGTPVAQSVRFATRPRSTLEAQIANEVADLSFTLQGDEPATAPDLDTDFWLMGVNSLKLIQLAARLEQRLDRPVPISLLLEHGSVSALAQAIESGQTWTPVVPMNGAGAARGFPCAKCCGKPPGRSWSSVWVCIWWFMDYATPDSPVMWPWPCTGSATTAWWRRR
;
A
#
# COMPACT_ATOMS: atom_id res chain seq x y z
N ALA A 1 6.29 38.91 -24.23
CA ALA A 1 5.04 39.44 -23.67
C ALA A 1 4.13 38.28 -23.27
N VAL A 2 3.97 38.03 -21.97
CA VAL A 2 3.12 36.93 -21.46
C VAL A 2 2.09 37.54 -20.53
N ARG A 3 0.84 37.66 -21.00
CA ARG A 3 -0.31 38.02 -20.15
C ARG A 3 -1.00 36.74 -19.71
N ALA A 4 -0.56 36.18 -18.58
CA ALA A 4 -1.35 35.18 -17.87
C ALA A 4 -2.59 35.89 -17.27
N ALA A 5 -3.73 35.78 -17.97
CA ALA A 5 -4.98 36.35 -17.50
C ALA A 5 -5.60 35.42 -16.45
N MET A 6 -5.47 35.79 -15.17
CA MET A 6 -6.16 35.15 -14.06
C MET A 6 -7.68 35.29 -14.28
N ARG A 7 -8.34 34.24 -14.80
CA ARG A 7 -9.80 34.21 -14.95
C ARG A 7 -10.43 33.92 -13.59
N LEU A 8 -10.81 34.97 -12.87
CA LEU A 8 -11.75 34.84 -11.77
C LEU A 8 -13.08 34.31 -12.32
N HIS A 9 -13.57 33.21 -11.75
CA HIS A 9 -14.86 32.62 -12.14
C HIS A 9 -16.00 33.61 -11.89
N SER A 10 -17.04 33.53 -12.73
CA SER A 10 -18.28 34.27 -12.54
C SER A 10 -18.88 33.98 -11.15
N LEU A 11 -19.21 35.04 -10.41
CA LEU A 11 -19.74 34.94 -9.05
C LEU A 11 -21.01 34.06 -9.00
N PRO A 12 -21.03 32.98 -8.21
CA PRO A 12 -22.28 32.28 -7.89
C PRO A 12 -23.15 33.16 -7.00
N THR A 13 -24.42 33.33 -7.37
CA THR A 13 -25.42 34.05 -6.55
C THR A 13 -25.84 33.22 -5.34
N PHE A 14 -25.06 33.28 -4.27
CA PHE A 14 -25.44 32.75 -2.96
C PHE A 14 -26.23 33.79 -2.16
N ASN A 15 -27.44 33.44 -1.75
CA ASN A 15 -28.28 34.29 -0.90
C ASN A 15 -27.99 34.04 0.59
N ILE A 16 -26.77 34.42 1.00
CA ILE A 16 -26.36 34.49 2.42
C ILE A 16 -26.20 35.99 2.74
N SER A 17 -26.59 36.43 3.94
CA SER A 17 -26.45 37.84 4.35
C SER A 17 -25.00 38.23 4.64
N VAL A 18 -24.18 38.25 3.58
CA VAL A 18 -22.78 38.68 3.62
C VAL A 18 -22.74 40.16 3.99
N LYS A 19 -22.41 40.44 5.25
CA LYS A 19 -22.48 41.80 5.81
C LYS A 19 -21.48 42.74 5.15
N GLY A 20 -20.34 42.24 4.64
CA GLY A 20 -19.40 43.01 3.83
C GLY A 20 -18.49 42.12 3.00
N VAL A 21 -17.96 42.67 1.90
CA VAL A 21 -17.22 41.97 0.85
C VAL A 21 -15.90 42.70 0.58
N LEU A 22 -14.80 41.95 0.57
CA LEU A 22 -13.53 42.39 0.00
C LEU A 22 -13.57 42.19 -1.53
N VAL A 23 -13.58 43.28 -2.28
CA VAL A 23 -13.52 43.28 -3.74
C VAL A 23 -12.07 43.52 -4.17
N ALA A 24 -11.50 42.56 -4.88
CA ALA A 24 -10.18 42.68 -5.51
C ALA A 24 -10.34 42.75 -7.04
N SER A 25 -9.70 43.73 -7.68
CA SER A 25 -9.71 43.90 -9.14
C SER A 25 -8.34 44.28 -9.68
N THR A 26 -8.01 43.83 -10.88
CA THR A 26 -6.76 44.16 -11.56
C THR A 26 -6.99 45.21 -12.64
N THR A 27 -6.22 46.29 -12.64
CA THR A 27 -6.32 47.36 -13.64
C THR A 27 -4.95 47.96 -13.89
N GLY A 28 -4.51 48.01 -15.15
CA GLY A 28 -3.21 48.59 -15.52
C GLY A 28 -1.99 47.91 -14.88
N GLY A 29 -2.09 46.62 -14.52
CA GLY A 29 -1.03 45.90 -13.80
C GLY A 29 -0.99 46.15 -12.28
N ARG A 30 -1.92 46.95 -11.74
CA ARG A 30 -2.09 47.15 -10.29
C ARG A 30 -3.27 46.33 -9.76
N LEU A 31 -3.10 45.75 -8.57
CA LEU A 31 -4.20 45.17 -7.79
C LEU A 31 -4.85 46.29 -6.96
N ARG A 32 -6.16 46.47 -7.13
CA ARG A 32 -6.97 47.40 -6.35
C ARG A 32 -7.85 46.58 -5.41
N LEU A 33 -7.75 46.88 -4.12
CA LEU A 33 -8.64 46.36 -3.09
C LEU A 33 -9.69 47.41 -2.73
N ALA A 34 -10.91 46.98 -2.46
CA ALA A 34 -11.99 47.79 -1.94
C ALA A 34 -12.86 46.96 -0.99
N TRP A 35 -13.50 47.60 -0.01
CA TRP A 35 -14.49 46.96 0.85
C TRP A 35 -15.88 47.53 0.53
N THR A 36 -16.90 46.68 0.47
CA THR A 36 -18.30 47.08 0.28
C THR A 36 -19.19 46.42 1.34
N GLY A 37 -20.21 47.14 1.80
CA GLY A 37 -21.10 46.69 2.89
C GLY A 37 -20.71 47.25 4.26
N ALA A 38 -21.18 46.60 5.32
CA ALA A 38 -20.96 46.97 6.71
C ALA A 38 -19.46 46.97 7.07
N GLU A 39 -19.06 47.93 7.90
CA GLU A 39 -17.66 48.14 8.25
C GLU A 39 -17.14 47.04 9.19
N PRO A 40 -15.94 46.46 8.94
CA PRO A 40 -15.37 45.44 9.81
C PRO A 40 -14.86 46.06 11.11
N ALA A 41 -14.79 45.25 12.17
CA ALA A 41 -14.18 45.66 13.44
C ALA A 41 -12.73 46.12 13.22
N GLY A 42 -12.40 47.33 13.67
CA GLY A 42 -11.10 47.97 13.42
C GLY A 42 -11.00 48.77 12.13
N GLY A 43 -12.11 48.97 11.39
CA GLY A 43 -12.22 49.88 10.26
C GLY A 43 -11.83 49.27 8.91
N ALA A 44 -12.59 49.61 7.86
CA ALA A 44 -12.36 49.06 6.52
C ALA A 44 -10.99 49.46 5.95
N ALA A 45 -10.58 50.72 6.14
CA ALA A 45 -9.30 51.23 5.65
C ALA A 45 -8.11 50.47 6.26
N ALA A 46 -8.05 50.32 7.59
CA ALA A 46 -6.97 49.62 8.26
C ALA A 46 -6.93 48.11 7.92
N LEU A 47 -8.08 47.49 7.63
CA LEU A 47 -8.11 46.12 7.09
C LEU A 47 -7.49 46.05 5.69
N LEU A 48 -7.90 46.96 4.80
CA LEU A 48 -7.38 47.03 3.43
C LEU A 48 -5.87 47.33 3.40
N GLU A 49 -5.37 48.19 4.27
CA GLU A 49 -3.92 48.47 4.43
C GLU A 49 -3.15 47.24 4.90
N ARG A 50 -3.65 46.51 5.91
CA ARG A 50 -3.01 45.25 6.35
C ARG A 50 -2.97 44.22 5.23
N VAL A 51 -4.08 44.03 4.51
CA VAL A 51 -4.13 43.08 3.37
C VAL A 51 -3.20 43.53 2.24
N ALA A 52 -3.17 44.83 1.90
CA ALA A 52 -2.26 45.37 0.90
C ALA A 52 -0.79 45.22 1.30
N HIS A 53 -0.45 45.43 2.57
CA HIS A 53 0.90 45.23 3.10
C HIS A 53 1.32 43.76 3.05
N THR A 54 0.46 42.82 3.50
CA THR A 54 0.73 41.37 3.40
C THR A 54 0.87 40.92 1.94
N LEU A 55 0.03 41.41 1.03
CA LEU A 55 0.16 41.11 -0.41
C LEU A 55 1.43 41.74 -1.01
N GLY A 56 1.86 42.90 -0.51
CA GLY A 56 3.16 43.50 -0.82
C GLY A 56 4.31 42.58 -0.41
N LEU A 57 4.33 42.12 0.85
CA LEU A 57 5.34 41.16 1.34
C LEU A 57 5.33 39.84 0.53
N ILE A 58 4.16 39.32 0.16
CA ILE A 58 4.04 38.14 -0.71
C ILE A 58 4.60 38.43 -2.11
N ALA A 59 4.34 39.60 -2.68
CA ALA A 59 4.89 40.01 -3.98
C ALA A 59 6.40 40.22 -3.91
N ASP A 60 6.93 40.84 -2.86
CA ASP A 60 8.36 41.06 -2.63
C ASP A 60 9.11 39.75 -2.38
N LEU A 61 8.44 38.73 -1.80
CA LEU A 61 8.95 37.36 -1.72
C LEU A 61 8.87 36.61 -3.06
N ALA A 62 7.84 36.84 -3.87
CA ALA A 62 7.64 36.15 -5.15
C ALA A 62 8.46 36.75 -6.31
N THR A 63 8.75 38.05 -6.30
CA THR A 63 9.40 38.76 -7.43
C THR A 63 10.87 38.36 -7.66
N PRO A 64 11.70 38.12 -6.61
CA PRO A 64 13.04 37.59 -6.79
C PRO A 64 13.07 36.08 -7.07
N ASN A 65 12.03 35.35 -6.64
CA ASN A 65 12.01 33.90 -6.65
C ASN A 65 11.34 33.35 -7.92
N ALA A 66 12.16 32.99 -8.91
CA ALA A 66 11.71 32.20 -10.07
C ALA A 66 11.33 30.73 -9.72
N ARG A 67 11.28 30.40 -8.42
CA ARG A 67 11.01 29.07 -7.87
C ARG A 67 9.77 29.13 -6.97
N PRO A 68 8.93 28.08 -6.91
CA PRO A 68 7.83 28.06 -5.95
C PRO A 68 8.36 28.10 -4.52
N LEU A 69 7.73 28.92 -3.68
CA LEU A 69 7.98 28.94 -2.25
C LEU A 69 7.10 27.89 -1.58
N TYR A 70 7.66 26.71 -1.32
CA TYR A 70 6.97 25.65 -0.61
C TYR A 70 7.01 25.87 0.91
N THR A 71 5.88 25.65 1.55
CA THR A 71 5.70 25.70 3.00
C THR A 71 5.09 24.38 3.50
N PRO A 72 5.21 24.03 4.79
CA PRO A 72 4.53 22.84 5.33
C PRO A 72 3.00 22.84 5.15
N ALA A 73 2.39 24.02 5.01
CA ALA A 73 0.95 24.16 4.79
C ALA A 73 0.51 23.69 3.38
N ASP A 74 1.42 23.67 2.40
CA ASP A 74 1.17 23.13 1.06
C ASP A 74 1.10 21.60 1.06
N PHE A 75 1.66 20.95 2.09
CA PHE A 75 1.75 19.49 2.22
C PHE A 75 1.17 18.98 3.56
N PRO A 76 -0.13 19.24 3.85
CA PRO A 76 -0.70 19.04 5.18
C PRO A 76 -0.70 17.58 5.65
N LEU A 77 -0.68 16.59 4.73
CA LEU A 77 -0.58 15.18 5.08
C LEU A 77 0.84 14.77 5.51
N ALA A 78 1.89 15.45 5.04
CA ALA A 78 3.27 15.10 5.31
C ALA A 78 3.64 15.32 6.79
N GLY A 79 3.09 16.36 7.43
CA GLY A 79 3.37 16.68 8.83
C GLY A 79 4.80 17.19 9.07
N LEU A 80 5.40 17.83 8.06
CA LEU A 80 6.79 18.29 8.06
C LEU A 80 6.99 19.58 8.87
N SER A 81 8.15 19.72 9.49
CA SER A 81 8.71 21.01 9.87
C SER A 81 9.24 21.77 8.64
N ALA A 82 9.47 23.08 8.79
CA ALA A 82 10.10 23.87 7.73
C ALA A 82 11.53 23.42 7.40
N SER A 83 12.26 22.83 8.37
CA SER A 83 13.63 22.34 8.17
C SER A 83 13.65 21.03 7.39
N GLU A 84 12.79 20.08 7.74
CA GLU A 84 12.67 18.81 7.01
C GLU A 84 12.16 19.05 5.57
N LEU A 85 11.21 19.98 5.40
CA LEU A 85 10.75 20.37 4.06
C LEU A 85 11.89 20.98 3.22
N ALA A 86 12.71 21.86 3.80
CA ALA A 86 13.87 22.42 3.11
C ALA A 86 14.90 21.34 2.74
N GLY A 87 15.07 20.32 3.57
CA GLY A 87 15.93 19.15 3.29
C GLY A 87 15.43 18.30 2.12
N ILE A 88 14.12 18.02 2.07
CA ILE A 88 13.50 17.24 0.98
C ILE A 88 13.48 18.03 -0.33
N VAL A 89 13.00 19.27 -0.29
CA VAL A 89 12.83 20.10 -1.50
C VAL A 89 14.21 20.51 -2.04
N GLY A 90 15.14 20.90 -1.18
CA GLY A 90 16.49 21.32 -1.58
C GLY A 90 16.46 22.43 -2.64
N THR A 91 16.76 22.08 -3.89
CA THR A 91 16.67 22.99 -5.05
C THR A 91 15.54 22.68 -6.03
N ALA A 92 14.74 21.64 -5.78
CA ALA A 92 13.60 21.23 -6.59
C ALA A 92 12.53 22.33 -6.69
N THR A 93 11.86 22.40 -7.84
CA THR A 93 10.87 23.44 -8.18
C THR A 93 9.57 22.85 -8.71
N ASP A 94 9.51 21.53 -8.77
CA ASP A 94 8.57 20.71 -9.51
C ASP A 94 7.75 19.82 -8.57
N ILE A 95 7.87 19.94 -7.25
CA ILE A 95 7.05 19.16 -6.32
C ILE A 95 5.55 19.48 -6.48
N GLU A 96 4.76 18.44 -6.70
CA GLU A 96 3.29 18.50 -6.79
C GLU A 96 2.65 18.24 -5.41
N ALA A 97 3.09 17.18 -4.73
CA ALA A 97 2.56 16.75 -3.44
C ALA A 97 3.63 16.03 -2.61
N ILE A 98 3.50 16.11 -1.28
CA ILE A 98 4.25 15.29 -0.33
C ILE A 98 3.26 14.68 0.66
N TYR A 99 3.36 13.38 0.91
CA TYR A 99 2.49 12.64 1.84
C TYR A 99 3.14 11.33 2.32
N PRO A 100 2.67 10.72 3.42
CA PRO A 100 3.26 9.49 3.96
C PRO A 100 3.14 8.28 3.03
N LEU A 101 3.95 7.25 3.29
CA LEU A 101 3.75 5.92 2.70
C LEU A 101 2.48 5.28 3.28
N SER A 102 1.85 4.39 2.51
CA SER A 102 0.87 3.45 3.09
C SER A 102 1.58 2.38 3.93
N PRO A 103 0.89 1.71 4.87
CA PRO A 103 1.53 0.70 5.72
C PRO A 103 2.23 -0.45 4.99
N MET A 104 1.75 -0.84 3.78
CA MET A 104 2.45 -1.81 2.95
C MET A 104 3.68 -1.21 2.26
N GLN A 105 3.58 0.04 1.77
CA GLN A 105 4.75 0.74 1.22
C GLN A 105 5.85 0.88 2.29
N GLU A 106 5.52 1.19 3.55
CA GLU A 106 6.50 1.21 4.64
C GLU A 106 7.16 -0.16 4.86
N ALA A 107 6.37 -1.24 4.93
CA ALA A 107 6.91 -2.59 5.09
C ALA A 107 7.81 -3.02 3.91
N MET A 108 7.43 -2.69 2.68
CA MET A 108 8.24 -2.96 1.48
C MET A 108 9.50 -2.09 1.41
N LEU A 109 9.45 -0.83 1.83
CA LEU A 109 10.63 0.02 1.94
C LEU A 109 11.65 -0.59 2.90
N VAL A 110 11.20 -1.06 4.08
CA VAL A 110 12.06 -1.78 5.02
C VAL A 110 12.63 -3.06 4.37
N HIS A 111 11.85 -3.85 3.62
CA HIS A 111 12.38 -5.02 2.91
C HIS A 111 13.45 -4.67 1.86
N THR A 112 13.26 -3.60 1.07
CA THR A 112 14.23 -3.17 0.07
C THR A 112 15.53 -2.66 0.71
N LEU A 113 15.44 -1.95 1.84
CA LEU A 113 16.61 -1.40 2.54
C LEU A 113 17.33 -2.44 3.42
N ALA A 114 16.63 -3.44 3.93
CA ALA A 114 17.17 -4.52 4.76
C ALA A 114 18.15 -5.45 4.03
N ALA A 115 17.99 -5.61 2.72
CA ALA A 115 18.65 -6.65 1.96
C ALA A 115 19.47 -6.04 0.82
N VAL A 116 20.76 -5.80 1.10
CA VAL A 116 21.72 -5.23 0.16
C VAL A 116 21.78 -6.10 -1.13
N ARG A 117 21.49 -5.49 -2.28
CA ARG A 117 21.33 -6.14 -3.61
C ARG A 117 20.13 -7.08 -3.75
N SER A 118 19.13 -6.95 -2.88
CA SER A 118 17.87 -7.69 -3.04
C SER A 118 17.09 -7.22 -4.25
N GLU A 119 16.73 -8.17 -5.12
CA GLU A 119 15.77 -7.92 -6.20
C GLU A 119 14.30 -8.14 -5.75
N ILE A 120 14.04 -8.24 -4.44
CA ILE A 120 12.68 -8.25 -3.87
C ILE A 120 12.09 -6.85 -4.06
N ASN A 121 10.84 -6.76 -4.51
CA ASN A 121 10.17 -5.53 -4.95
C ASN A 121 10.69 -4.92 -6.28
N PHE A 122 11.59 -5.62 -7.01
CA PHE A 122 11.96 -5.26 -8.39
C PHE A 122 11.19 -6.15 -9.38
N GLU A 123 10.22 -5.55 -10.06
CA GLU A 123 9.43 -6.22 -11.10
C GLU A 123 10.03 -5.98 -12.48
N GLN A 124 10.08 -7.03 -13.31
CA GLN A 124 10.61 -6.99 -14.67
C GLN A 124 9.82 -7.93 -15.59
N SER A 125 9.28 -7.39 -16.67
CA SER A 125 8.62 -8.15 -17.73
C SER A 125 9.25 -7.88 -19.10
N CYS A 126 9.22 -8.88 -19.98
CA CYS A 126 9.58 -8.75 -21.39
C CYS A 126 8.44 -9.28 -22.26
N MET A 127 7.88 -8.40 -23.08
CA MET A 127 6.85 -8.70 -24.06
C MET A 127 7.44 -8.61 -25.47
N ARG A 128 7.21 -9.63 -26.30
CA ARG A 128 7.45 -9.55 -27.74
C ARG A 128 6.21 -9.02 -28.43
N ILE A 129 6.38 -8.03 -29.26
CA ILE A 129 5.37 -7.42 -30.11
C ILE A 129 5.73 -7.76 -31.56
N ARG A 130 4.88 -8.55 -32.22
CA ARG A 130 4.97 -8.78 -33.67
C ARG A 130 4.02 -7.85 -34.41
N GLY A 131 4.41 -7.47 -35.62
CA GLY A 131 3.82 -6.37 -36.39
C GLY A 131 4.64 -5.08 -36.26
N ARG A 132 4.38 -4.13 -37.16
CA ARG A 132 5.15 -2.88 -37.26
C ARG A 132 4.74 -1.90 -36.15
N LEU A 133 5.46 -1.93 -35.03
CA LEU A 133 5.28 -0.99 -33.91
C LEU A 133 5.60 0.45 -34.34
N ASP A 134 4.71 1.39 -34.03
CA ASP A 134 4.94 2.83 -34.18
C ASP A 134 5.62 3.40 -32.93
N HIS A 135 6.92 3.66 -33.01
CA HIS A 135 7.72 4.12 -31.87
C HIS A 135 7.34 5.52 -31.38
N GLU A 136 6.83 6.39 -32.26
CA GLU A 136 6.40 7.73 -31.91
C GLU A 136 5.07 7.67 -31.15
N ALA A 137 4.10 6.91 -31.67
CA ALA A 137 2.84 6.65 -30.99
C ALA A 137 3.05 5.96 -29.63
N PHE A 138 3.99 5.02 -29.54
CA PHE A 138 4.31 4.32 -28.28
C PHE A 138 4.97 5.25 -27.26
N ARG A 139 5.86 6.15 -27.70
CA ARG A 139 6.46 7.19 -26.85
C ARG A 139 5.40 8.17 -26.34
N HIS A 140 4.51 8.64 -27.22
CA HIS A 140 3.40 9.51 -26.84
C HIS A 140 2.47 8.83 -25.85
N ALA A 141 2.13 7.55 -26.10
CA ALA A 141 1.25 6.78 -25.24
C ALA A 141 1.75 6.67 -23.79
N TRP A 142 3.03 6.34 -23.61
CA TRP A 142 3.62 6.31 -22.27
C TRP A 142 3.77 7.70 -21.65
N ALA A 143 4.11 8.73 -22.42
CA ALA A 143 4.15 10.11 -21.90
C ALA A 143 2.79 10.54 -21.35
N THR A 144 1.70 10.29 -22.09
CA THR A 144 0.32 10.55 -21.64
C THR A 144 -0.01 9.82 -20.33
N VAL A 145 0.44 8.57 -20.16
CA VAL A 145 0.17 7.79 -18.95
C VAL A 145 1.02 8.28 -17.75
N PHE A 146 2.28 8.68 -17.97
CA PHE A 146 3.12 9.29 -16.92
C PHE A 146 2.60 10.65 -16.45
N GLU A 147 2.05 11.48 -17.34
CA GLU A 147 1.40 12.75 -16.95
C GLU A 147 0.16 12.51 -16.09
N ARG A 148 -0.63 11.48 -16.42
CA ARG A 148 -1.94 11.17 -15.79
C ARG A 148 -1.85 10.55 -14.40
N HIS A 149 -0.82 9.78 -14.10
CA HIS A 149 -0.72 9.01 -12.84
C HIS A 149 0.45 9.52 -11.99
N ASP A 150 0.12 10.16 -10.87
CA ASP A 150 1.03 10.74 -9.88
C ASP A 150 2.13 9.76 -9.45
N VAL A 151 1.77 8.51 -9.14
CA VAL A 151 2.70 7.48 -8.69
C VAL A 151 3.84 7.17 -9.66
N LEU A 152 3.68 7.36 -10.98
CA LEU A 152 4.77 7.15 -11.94
C LEU A 152 5.85 8.24 -11.87
N ARG A 153 5.58 9.31 -11.12
CA ARG A 153 6.42 10.49 -10.91
C ARG A 153 6.86 10.63 -9.44
N THR A 154 6.74 9.57 -8.65
CA THR A 154 6.99 9.59 -7.19
C THR A 154 8.38 9.05 -6.83
N ALA A 155 9.05 9.75 -5.92
CA ALA A 155 10.22 9.30 -5.17
C ALA A 155 9.83 9.01 -3.70
N PHE A 156 10.66 8.25 -2.99
CA PHE A 156 10.49 7.91 -1.58
C PHE A 156 11.68 8.43 -0.77
N HIS A 157 11.41 9.23 0.26
CA HIS A 157 12.43 9.77 1.16
C HIS A 157 12.17 9.28 2.58
N TRP A 158 13.23 8.94 3.31
CA TRP A 158 13.15 8.52 4.72
C TRP A 158 14.27 9.09 5.59
N ARG A 159 15.39 9.51 4.98
CA ARG A 159 16.58 9.92 5.72
C ARG A 159 16.40 11.22 6.48
N GLY A 160 16.76 11.22 7.76
CA GLY A 160 16.52 12.36 8.65
C GLY A 160 15.05 12.74 8.84
N LEU A 161 14.10 11.87 8.47
CA LEU A 161 12.66 12.11 8.61
C LEU A 161 12.05 11.21 9.70
N ALA A 162 11.07 11.76 10.42
CA ALA A 162 10.32 11.04 11.46
C ALA A 162 9.51 9.84 10.94
N ARG A 163 9.16 9.85 9.65
CA ARG A 163 8.55 8.75 8.92
C ARG A 163 8.89 8.85 7.43
N PRO A 164 8.89 7.74 6.68
CA PRO A 164 9.02 7.79 5.24
C PRO A 164 7.92 8.65 4.58
N LEU A 165 8.27 9.35 3.51
CA LEU A 165 7.37 10.18 2.70
C LEU A 165 7.51 9.88 1.21
N GLN A 166 6.38 9.95 0.49
CA GLN A 166 6.27 10.02 -0.95
C GLN A 166 6.38 11.49 -1.39
N VAL A 167 7.20 11.74 -2.41
CA VAL A 167 7.38 13.05 -3.03
C VAL A 167 7.01 12.92 -4.51
N VAL A 168 5.92 13.58 -4.91
CA VAL A 168 5.41 13.56 -6.29
C VAL A 168 5.99 14.73 -7.07
N HIS A 169 6.63 14.45 -8.21
CA HIS A 169 7.19 15.46 -9.11
C HIS A 169 6.22 15.77 -10.25
N ARG A 170 5.80 17.03 -10.44
CA ARG A 170 4.89 17.53 -11.50
C ARG A 170 5.25 17.02 -12.90
N ALA A 171 6.54 16.82 -13.18
CA ALA A 171 7.02 16.20 -14.41
C ALA A 171 8.32 15.45 -14.14
N VAL A 172 8.50 14.32 -14.83
CA VAL A 172 9.76 13.57 -14.88
C VAL A 172 10.09 13.27 -16.35
N PRO A 173 11.37 13.14 -16.72
CA PRO A 173 11.73 12.65 -18.05
C PRO A 173 11.15 11.25 -18.29
N LEU A 174 10.51 11.03 -19.44
CA LEU A 174 9.98 9.71 -19.79
C LEU A 174 11.14 8.69 -19.88
N PRO A 175 11.17 7.62 -19.05
CA PRO A 175 12.31 6.70 -18.98
C PRO A 175 12.23 5.62 -20.08
N LEU A 176 12.07 6.04 -21.33
CA LEU A 176 11.89 5.19 -22.51
C LEU A 176 13.09 5.25 -23.47
N THR A 177 13.91 4.20 -23.43
CA THR A 177 15.06 3.99 -24.31
C THR A 177 14.67 3.12 -25.51
N ALA A 178 15.27 3.36 -26.67
CA ALA A 178 15.12 2.53 -27.86
C ALA A 178 16.48 1.95 -28.29
N HIS A 179 16.49 0.67 -28.63
CA HIS A 179 17.64 -0.11 -29.06
C HIS A 179 17.31 -0.80 -30.38
N THR A 180 18.31 -0.95 -31.25
CA THR A 180 18.18 -1.72 -32.50
C THR A 180 19.23 -2.83 -32.49
N TRP A 181 18.80 -4.08 -32.60
CA TRP A 181 19.68 -5.24 -32.70
C TRP A 181 19.58 -5.85 -34.11
N PRO A 182 20.65 -6.46 -34.66
CA PRO A 182 20.61 -7.04 -36.00
C PRO A 182 19.65 -8.23 -36.15
N ALA A 183 19.42 -8.95 -35.05
CA ALA A 183 18.50 -10.07 -34.91
C ALA A 183 18.21 -10.28 -33.41
N PHE A 184 17.26 -11.17 -33.09
CA PHE A 184 17.06 -11.64 -31.72
C PHE A 184 18.19 -12.60 -31.31
N ASP A 185 18.71 -12.41 -30.11
CA ASP A 185 19.68 -13.28 -29.45
C ASP A 185 19.23 -13.46 -27.99
N ALA A 186 19.01 -14.71 -27.59
CA ALA A 186 18.52 -15.05 -26.25
C ALA A 186 19.56 -14.77 -25.17
N ALA A 187 20.85 -15.06 -25.41
CA ALA A 187 21.90 -14.82 -24.43
C ALA A 187 22.08 -13.32 -24.19
N ARG A 188 22.01 -12.52 -25.26
CA ARG A 188 22.03 -11.05 -25.17
C ARG A 188 20.79 -10.48 -24.47
N MET A 189 19.62 -11.09 -24.65
CA MET A 189 18.41 -10.71 -23.91
C MET A 189 18.55 -11.01 -22.42
N ASP A 190 19.05 -12.19 -22.06
CA ASP A 190 19.27 -12.57 -20.65
C ASP A 190 20.32 -11.67 -19.98
N GLU A 191 21.41 -11.33 -20.67
CA GLU A 191 22.41 -10.35 -20.21
C GLU A 191 21.81 -8.95 -20.02
N PHE A 192 21.02 -8.47 -21.00
CA PHE A 192 20.35 -7.17 -20.90
C PHE A 192 19.39 -7.11 -19.70
N LEU A 193 18.58 -8.15 -19.52
CA LEU A 193 17.65 -8.27 -18.40
C LEU A 193 18.40 -8.34 -17.06
N ALA A 194 19.51 -9.07 -17.00
CA ALA A 194 20.36 -9.17 -15.81
C ALA A 194 20.99 -7.82 -15.43
N SER A 195 21.63 -7.14 -16.39
CA SER A 195 22.25 -5.82 -16.17
C SER A 195 21.21 -4.77 -15.71
N ASP A 196 19.99 -4.81 -16.24
CA ASP A 196 18.93 -3.91 -15.79
C ASP A 196 18.43 -4.22 -14.36
N ARG A 197 18.45 -5.48 -13.92
CA ARG A 197 18.16 -5.85 -12.52
C ARG A 197 19.27 -5.44 -11.57
N GLU A 198 20.53 -5.74 -11.92
CA GLU A 198 21.71 -5.36 -11.13
C GLU A 198 21.81 -3.85 -10.90
N ARG A 199 21.32 -3.05 -11.85
CA ARG A 199 21.27 -1.59 -11.70
C ARG A 199 20.29 -1.11 -10.63
N GLY A 200 19.30 -1.92 -10.23
CA GLY A 200 18.33 -1.59 -9.19
C GLY A 200 17.57 -0.27 -9.45
N PHE A 201 17.09 0.39 -8.39
CA PHE A 201 16.55 1.74 -8.43
C PHE A 201 17.07 2.54 -7.22
N ASP A 202 17.42 3.80 -7.42
CA ASP A 202 17.57 4.75 -6.31
C ASP A 202 16.20 5.30 -5.94
N LEU A 203 15.69 4.91 -4.77
CA LEU A 203 14.32 5.22 -4.34
C LEU A 203 14.07 6.72 -4.13
N GLU A 204 15.12 7.51 -3.88
CA GLU A 204 15.02 8.97 -3.72
C GLU A 204 14.99 9.73 -5.06
N GLN A 205 15.10 9.03 -6.20
CA GLN A 205 15.13 9.65 -7.53
C GLN A 205 14.04 9.09 -8.46
N ALA A 206 12.98 9.88 -8.67
CA ALA A 206 11.96 9.57 -9.66
C ALA A 206 12.51 9.73 -11.11
N PRO A 207 12.06 8.92 -12.09
CA PRO A 207 11.05 7.87 -11.99
C PRO A 207 11.61 6.49 -11.61
N LEU A 208 10.89 5.76 -10.77
CA LEU A 208 11.21 4.37 -10.38
C LEU A 208 10.64 3.34 -11.37
N VAL A 209 10.70 3.68 -12.65
CA VAL A 209 10.22 2.90 -13.80
C VAL A 209 11.24 3.02 -14.94
N ARG A 210 11.40 1.96 -15.72
CA ARG A 210 12.22 1.93 -16.94
C ARG A 210 11.53 1.15 -18.04
N LEU A 211 11.62 1.68 -19.25
CA LEU A 211 11.06 1.08 -20.45
C LEU A 211 12.15 1.00 -21.52
N SER A 212 12.30 -0.15 -22.17
CA SER A 212 13.22 -0.33 -23.30
C SER A 212 12.52 -1.03 -24.45
N ILE A 213 12.52 -0.39 -25.62
CA ILE A 213 12.13 -1.00 -26.90
C ILE A 213 13.39 -1.56 -27.55
N ILE A 214 13.38 -2.83 -27.93
CA ILE A 214 14.47 -3.52 -28.62
C ILE A 214 13.92 -4.02 -29.95
N GLN A 215 14.22 -3.30 -31.04
CA GLN A 215 13.81 -3.68 -32.39
C GLN A 215 14.79 -4.72 -32.95
N VAL A 216 14.28 -5.88 -33.41
CA VAL A 216 15.10 -6.98 -33.97
C VAL A 216 14.83 -7.25 -35.45
N ALA A 217 13.66 -6.86 -35.97
CA ALA A 217 13.30 -6.86 -37.39
C ALA A 217 12.37 -5.66 -37.69
N ALA A 218 11.83 -5.51 -38.91
CA ALA A 218 10.90 -4.41 -39.22
C ALA A 218 9.51 -4.55 -38.54
N ASP A 219 9.15 -5.77 -38.17
CA ASP A 219 7.86 -6.22 -37.64
C ASP A 219 8.02 -7.12 -36.40
N ASP A 220 9.17 -7.05 -35.73
CA ASP A 220 9.45 -7.80 -34.50
C ASP A 220 10.26 -6.93 -33.52
N ALA A 221 9.66 -6.69 -32.35
CA ALA A 221 10.19 -5.83 -31.30
C ALA A 221 9.96 -6.46 -29.93
N TYR A 222 10.84 -6.17 -28.97
CA TYR A 222 10.70 -6.57 -27.57
C TYR A 222 10.57 -5.31 -26.72
N VAL A 223 9.60 -5.30 -25.80
CA VAL A 223 9.40 -4.25 -24.81
C VAL A 223 9.73 -4.84 -23.46
N VAL A 224 10.83 -4.34 -22.87
CA VAL A 224 11.21 -4.61 -21.49
C VAL A 224 10.66 -3.49 -20.61
N SER A 225 9.93 -3.86 -19.57
CA SER A 225 9.39 -2.94 -18.57
C SER A 225 9.89 -3.36 -17.19
N SER A 226 10.55 -2.45 -16.48
CA SER A 226 11.04 -2.65 -15.12
C SER A 226 10.51 -1.57 -14.20
N PHE A 227 10.05 -1.90 -12.99
CA PHE A 227 9.55 -0.92 -12.04
C PHE A 227 9.76 -1.36 -10.59
N HIS A 228 9.83 -0.40 -9.67
CA HIS A 228 9.83 -0.70 -8.25
C HIS A 228 8.40 -0.89 -7.74
N HIS A 229 8.14 -2.03 -7.09
CA HIS A 229 6.79 -2.45 -6.68
C HIS A 229 6.17 -1.51 -5.62
N LEU A 230 6.95 -0.63 -4.98
CA LEU A 230 6.41 0.47 -4.14
C LEU A 230 5.46 1.42 -4.89
N LEU A 231 5.58 1.55 -6.21
CA LEU A 231 4.74 2.44 -7.01
C LEU A 231 3.35 1.88 -7.30
N VAL A 232 3.26 0.57 -7.56
CA VAL A 232 2.12 -0.01 -8.29
C VAL A 232 1.96 -1.50 -7.97
N ASP A 233 0.72 -1.99 -7.92
CA ASP A 233 0.40 -3.41 -7.84
C ASP A 233 0.02 -4.04 -9.19
N GLY A 234 -0.01 -5.38 -9.25
CA GLY A 234 -0.38 -6.12 -10.47
C GLY A 234 -1.79 -5.83 -10.99
N TRP A 235 -2.72 -5.39 -10.12
CA TRP A 235 -4.05 -4.95 -10.53
C TRP A 235 -3.99 -3.65 -11.33
N CYS A 236 -3.21 -2.69 -10.84
CA CYS A 236 -2.94 -1.43 -11.54
C CYS A 236 -2.12 -1.61 -12.82
N LEU A 237 -1.19 -2.58 -12.89
CA LEU A 237 -0.39 -2.81 -14.10
C LEU A 237 -1.27 -3.10 -15.33
N GLY A 238 -2.24 -4.01 -15.21
CA GLY A 238 -3.18 -4.29 -16.29
C GLY A 238 -4.06 -3.10 -16.67
N ARG A 239 -4.32 -2.15 -15.75
CA ARG A 239 -4.98 -0.87 -16.07
C ARG A 239 -4.05 0.04 -16.87
N LEU A 240 -2.81 0.21 -16.44
CA LEU A 240 -1.81 1.01 -17.14
C LEU A 240 -1.62 0.53 -18.57
N GLU A 241 -1.46 -0.77 -18.79
CA GLU A 241 -1.31 -1.35 -20.14
C GLU A 241 -2.51 -1.03 -21.05
N ARG A 242 -3.75 -1.07 -20.53
CA ARG A 242 -4.95 -0.66 -21.27
C ARG A 242 -4.98 0.84 -21.58
N GLU A 243 -4.56 1.69 -20.64
CA GLU A 243 -4.47 3.14 -20.88
C GLU A 243 -3.36 3.48 -21.89
N VAL A 244 -2.20 2.81 -21.86
CA VAL A 244 -1.13 2.97 -22.86
C VAL A 244 -1.61 2.50 -24.24
N ARG A 245 -2.24 1.33 -24.36
CA ARG A 245 -2.83 0.88 -25.63
C ARG A 245 -3.82 1.89 -26.19
N ALA A 246 -4.76 2.34 -25.37
CA ALA A 246 -5.77 3.29 -25.82
C ALA A 246 -5.13 4.63 -26.25
N ALA A 247 -4.09 5.11 -25.56
CA ALA A 247 -3.32 6.26 -26.01
C ALA A 247 -2.63 6.02 -27.38
N TYR A 248 -2.03 4.83 -27.57
CA TYR A 248 -1.36 4.44 -28.81
C TYR A 248 -2.31 4.39 -30.01
N GLU A 249 -3.40 3.63 -29.91
CA GLU A 249 -4.44 3.52 -30.96
C GLU A 249 -5.05 4.91 -31.28
N THR A 250 -5.21 5.74 -30.25
CA THR A 250 -5.82 7.05 -30.40
C THR A 250 -4.88 8.07 -31.05
N TYR A 251 -3.58 8.02 -30.75
CA TYR A 251 -2.56 8.83 -31.44
C TYR A 251 -2.49 8.48 -32.93
N ARG A 252 -2.43 7.18 -33.25
CA ARG A 252 -2.37 6.70 -34.65
C ARG A 252 -3.62 7.03 -35.44
N SER A 253 -4.80 6.91 -34.83
CA SER A 253 -6.08 7.28 -35.44
C SER A 253 -6.42 8.78 -35.38
N ARG A 254 -5.56 9.61 -34.75
CA ARG A 254 -5.72 11.06 -34.55
C ARG A 254 -7.05 11.46 -33.89
N ARG A 255 -7.47 10.69 -32.89
CA ARG A 255 -8.67 10.97 -32.07
C ARG A 255 -8.22 11.52 -30.69
N PRO A 256 -9.14 12.00 -29.84
CA PRO A 256 -8.85 12.21 -28.42
C PRO A 256 -9.10 10.91 -27.64
N PRO A 257 -8.21 10.50 -26.71
CA PRO A 257 -8.40 9.26 -25.98
C PRO A 257 -9.51 9.41 -24.93
N LEU A 258 -10.39 8.43 -24.84
CA LEU A 258 -11.47 8.39 -23.86
C LEU A 258 -10.96 7.70 -22.59
N PHE A 259 -10.48 8.52 -21.66
CA PHE A 259 -10.06 8.06 -20.34
C PHE A 259 -10.98 8.58 -19.24
N ASP A 260 -11.13 7.80 -18.17
CA ASP A 260 -11.63 8.32 -16.90
C ASP A 260 -10.72 9.43 -16.36
N THR A 261 -11.30 10.31 -15.52
CA THR A 261 -10.50 11.16 -14.63
C THR A 261 -9.72 10.28 -13.64
N PRO A 262 -8.38 10.37 -13.62
CA PRO A 262 -7.57 9.67 -12.63
C PRO A 262 -7.87 10.22 -11.23
N VAL A 263 -7.72 9.39 -10.21
CA VAL A 263 -7.86 9.79 -8.80
C VAL A 263 -6.48 9.68 -8.16
N PRO A 264 -5.91 10.75 -7.57
CA PRO A 264 -4.57 10.73 -6.98
C PRO A 264 -4.44 9.70 -5.86
N TYR A 265 -3.30 9.02 -5.77
CA TYR A 265 -3.02 8.05 -4.70
C TYR A 265 -3.03 8.70 -3.31
N GLN A 266 -2.71 9.99 -3.24
CA GLN A 266 -2.89 10.83 -2.05
C GLN A 266 -4.30 10.72 -1.43
N SER A 267 -5.34 10.45 -2.22
CA SER A 267 -6.73 10.32 -1.72
C SER A 267 -6.90 9.10 -0.81
N TYR A 268 -6.19 8.00 -1.08
CA TYR A 268 -6.14 6.83 -0.20
C TYR A 268 -5.35 7.12 1.07
N ILE A 269 -4.21 7.82 0.96
CA ILE A 269 -3.40 8.22 2.12
C ILE A 269 -4.17 9.18 3.06
N ALA A 270 -4.96 10.11 2.50
CA ALA A 270 -5.83 11.01 3.25
C ALA A 270 -6.94 10.25 4.01
N TRP A 271 -7.45 9.17 3.44
CA TRP A 271 -8.43 8.28 4.08
C TRP A 271 -7.77 7.43 5.19
N LEU A 272 -6.58 6.86 4.94
CA LEU A 272 -5.80 6.09 5.95
C LEU A 272 -5.46 6.89 7.21
N ALA A 273 -5.35 8.21 7.09
CA ALA A 273 -5.12 9.13 8.21
C ALA A 273 -6.37 9.35 9.09
N GLN A 274 -7.56 9.00 8.60
CA GLN A 274 -8.87 9.19 9.26
C GLN A 274 -9.56 7.87 9.64
N ALA A 275 -9.15 6.75 9.03
CA ALA A 275 -9.73 5.43 9.27
C ALA A 275 -9.51 4.95 10.72
N ASP A 276 -10.60 4.57 11.41
CA ASP A 276 -10.51 3.87 12.70
C ASP A 276 -9.94 2.47 12.50
N ARG A 277 -8.91 2.15 13.28
CA ARG A 277 -8.19 0.88 13.25
C ARG A 277 -8.69 -0.08 14.34
N SER A 278 -9.52 0.39 15.28
CA SER A 278 -9.97 -0.36 16.46
C SER A 278 -10.79 -1.61 16.11
N GLU A 279 -11.59 -1.56 15.04
CA GLU A 279 -12.37 -2.69 14.55
C GLU A 279 -11.47 -3.73 13.90
N SER A 280 -10.59 -3.31 12.99
CA SER A 280 -9.62 -4.19 12.34
C SER A 280 -8.65 -4.85 13.33
N GLN A 281 -8.21 -4.12 14.36
CA GLN A 281 -7.40 -4.69 15.44
C GLN A 281 -8.17 -5.77 16.20
N ARG A 282 -9.43 -5.50 16.62
CA ARG A 282 -10.29 -6.50 17.28
C ARG A 282 -10.53 -7.73 16.40
N PHE A 283 -10.73 -7.54 15.09
CA PHE A 283 -10.89 -8.63 14.12
C PHE A 283 -9.66 -9.55 14.11
N PHE A 284 -8.45 -9.00 13.96
CA PHE A 284 -7.23 -9.82 13.96
C PHE A 284 -6.91 -10.40 15.34
N THR A 285 -7.17 -9.69 16.44
CA THR A 285 -7.05 -10.28 17.78
C THR A 285 -7.98 -11.48 17.95
N GLY A 286 -9.20 -11.44 17.43
CA GLY A 286 -10.11 -12.59 17.41
C GLY A 286 -9.59 -13.75 16.54
N LEU A 287 -9.18 -13.45 15.31
CA LEU A 287 -8.71 -14.45 14.32
C LEU A 287 -7.41 -15.16 14.77
N LEU A 288 -6.50 -14.41 15.39
CA LEU A 288 -5.14 -14.84 15.74
C LEU A 288 -4.98 -15.18 17.23
N ASN A 289 -6.06 -15.22 18.01
CA ASN A 289 -5.99 -15.67 19.41
C ASN A 289 -5.63 -17.16 19.50
N ASN A 290 -4.71 -17.55 20.38
CA ASN A 290 -4.27 -18.95 20.55
C ASN A 290 -3.85 -19.62 19.22
N LEU A 291 -2.89 -19.04 18.49
CA LEU A 291 -2.35 -19.63 17.26
C LEU A 291 -1.81 -21.06 17.50
N PRO A 292 -1.95 -21.97 16.52
CA PRO A 292 -1.35 -23.29 16.60
C PRO A 292 0.19 -23.21 16.72
N PRO A 293 0.82 -24.12 17.50
CA PRO A 293 2.27 -24.15 17.65
C PRO A 293 2.98 -24.59 16.36
N GLN A 294 2.42 -25.58 15.66
CA GLN A 294 2.89 -26.04 14.36
C GLN A 294 2.12 -25.31 13.25
N ARG A 295 2.64 -24.15 12.82
CA ARG A 295 2.01 -23.27 11.81
C ARG A 295 2.95 -22.85 10.67
N ARG A 296 4.15 -23.42 10.64
CA ARG A 296 5.22 -23.09 9.70
C ARG A 296 5.66 -24.36 9.00
N LEU A 297 5.83 -24.28 7.69
CA LEU A 297 6.33 -25.39 6.89
C LEU A 297 7.87 -25.42 6.85
N PHE A 298 8.51 -24.26 6.96
CA PHE A 298 9.96 -24.13 6.83
C PHE A 298 10.61 -23.50 8.07
N PRO A 299 11.85 -23.91 8.43
CA PRO A 299 12.68 -23.13 9.33
C PRO A 299 13.01 -21.77 8.65
N PRO A 300 13.25 -20.69 9.42
CA PRO A 300 13.80 -19.43 8.90
C PRO A 300 14.94 -19.65 7.90
N ALA A 301 14.90 -18.90 6.80
CA ALA A 301 16.01 -18.78 5.88
C ALA A 301 17.28 -18.32 6.61
N LYS A 302 18.43 -18.87 6.22
CA LYS A 302 19.75 -18.51 6.78
C LYS A 302 20.35 -17.24 6.17
N GLY A 303 19.74 -16.74 5.10
CA GLY A 303 20.15 -15.54 4.35
C GLY A 303 19.13 -15.21 3.26
N PRO A 304 19.32 -14.12 2.50
CA PRO A 304 18.45 -13.78 1.38
C PRO A 304 18.59 -14.80 0.25
N ALA A 305 17.48 -15.10 -0.43
CA ALA A 305 17.48 -15.95 -1.62
C ALA A 305 18.13 -15.23 -2.82
N HIS A 306 18.95 -15.96 -3.59
CA HIS A 306 19.61 -15.42 -4.78
C HIS A 306 18.94 -15.85 -6.09
N ALA A 307 18.12 -16.89 -6.05
CA ALA A 307 17.29 -17.33 -7.17
C ALA A 307 15.89 -17.72 -6.66
N PHE A 308 14.96 -17.89 -7.60
CA PHE A 308 13.62 -18.38 -7.34
C PHE A 308 13.28 -19.45 -8.37
N THR A 309 12.78 -20.59 -7.92
CA THR A 309 12.21 -21.63 -8.78
C THR A 309 10.71 -21.40 -8.91
N THR A 310 10.20 -21.39 -10.14
CA THR A 310 8.76 -21.40 -10.41
C THR A 310 8.41 -22.69 -11.14
N THR A 311 7.43 -23.42 -10.65
CA THR A 311 6.85 -24.61 -11.31
C THR A 311 5.38 -24.36 -11.60
N HIS A 312 4.87 -24.87 -12.72
CA HIS A 312 3.50 -24.65 -13.18
C HIS A 312 2.75 -25.97 -13.41
N ARG A 313 1.44 -25.97 -13.15
CA ARG A 313 0.52 -27.06 -13.42
C ARG A 313 -0.82 -26.51 -13.88
N THR A 314 -1.18 -26.77 -15.14
CA THR A 314 -2.48 -26.37 -15.68
C THR A 314 -3.50 -27.49 -15.49
N LEU A 315 -4.67 -27.15 -14.93
CA LEU A 315 -5.83 -28.03 -14.90
C LEU A 315 -6.38 -28.20 -16.32
N ASP A 316 -6.86 -29.41 -16.65
CA ASP A 316 -7.44 -29.64 -17.97
C ASP A 316 -8.76 -28.86 -18.16
N ARG A 317 -9.25 -28.84 -19.41
CA ARG A 317 -10.45 -28.08 -19.76
C ARG A 317 -11.72 -28.60 -19.07
N PRO A 318 -11.96 -29.93 -18.96
CA PRO A 318 -13.03 -30.48 -18.14
C PRO A 318 -12.99 -30.03 -16.68
N ALA A 319 -11.87 -30.22 -15.97
CA ALA A 319 -11.72 -29.88 -14.55
C ALA A 319 -11.87 -28.37 -14.32
N SER A 320 -11.23 -27.54 -15.15
CA SER A 320 -11.35 -26.08 -15.09
C SER A 320 -12.81 -25.62 -15.21
N ARG A 321 -13.56 -26.18 -16.17
CA ARG A 321 -14.99 -25.87 -16.35
C ARG A 321 -15.85 -26.41 -15.22
N ALA A 322 -15.59 -27.62 -14.73
CA ALA A 322 -16.33 -28.23 -13.63
C ALA A 322 -16.19 -27.41 -12.34
N LEU A 323 -14.98 -26.96 -12.01
CA LEU A 323 -14.69 -26.15 -10.83
C LEU A 323 -15.32 -24.75 -10.92
N VAL A 324 -15.20 -24.05 -12.05
CA VAL A 324 -15.86 -22.74 -12.27
C VAL A 324 -17.39 -22.88 -12.19
N ALA A 325 -17.95 -23.93 -12.79
CA ALA A 325 -19.39 -24.18 -12.73
C ALA A 325 -19.85 -24.56 -11.31
N PHE A 326 -19.06 -25.32 -10.55
CA PHE A 326 -19.32 -25.65 -9.15
C PHE A 326 -19.34 -24.38 -8.27
N ALA A 327 -18.28 -23.57 -8.34
CA ALA A 327 -18.20 -22.32 -7.59
C ALA A 327 -19.41 -21.42 -7.89
N ARG A 328 -19.72 -21.23 -9.18
CA ARG A 328 -20.91 -20.46 -9.61
C ARG A 328 -22.24 -21.04 -9.10
N ARG A 329 -22.43 -22.36 -9.13
CA ARG A 329 -23.66 -23.01 -8.62
C ARG A 329 -23.86 -22.82 -7.12
N ARG A 330 -22.77 -22.71 -6.34
CA ARG A 330 -22.79 -22.52 -4.88
C ARG A 330 -22.72 -21.05 -4.44
N GLY A 331 -22.62 -20.09 -5.36
CA GLY A 331 -22.41 -18.69 -5.03
C GLY A 331 -21.01 -18.39 -4.46
N LEU A 332 -20.05 -19.27 -4.69
CA LEU A 332 -18.67 -19.17 -4.22
C LEU A 332 -17.77 -18.53 -5.30
N THR A 333 -16.69 -17.89 -4.87
CA THR A 333 -15.59 -17.48 -5.74
C THR A 333 -14.63 -18.64 -6.00
N LEU A 334 -13.91 -18.60 -7.12
CA LEU A 334 -12.83 -19.54 -7.38
C LEU A 334 -11.73 -19.44 -6.32
N ALA A 335 -11.44 -18.22 -5.84
CA ALA A 335 -10.50 -17.96 -4.76
C ALA A 335 -10.79 -18.82 -3.51
N THR A 336 -12.06 -18.91 -3.10
CA THR A 336 -12.50 -19.77 -1.98
C THR A 336 -12.12 -21.23 -2.18
N THR A 337 -12.34 -21.80 -3.37
CA THR A 337 -11.97 -23.20 -3.67
C THR A 337 -10.46 -23.43 -3.67
N LEU A 338 -9.68 -22.43 -4.12
CA LEU A 338 -8.22 -22.46 -4.14
C LEU A 338 -7.63 -22.38 -2.73
N HIS A 339 -8.14 -21.48 -1.88
CA HIS A 339 -7.74 -21.38 -0.48
C HIS A 339 -8.09 -22.64 0.31
N PHE A 340 -9.26 -23.25 0.03
CA PHE A 340 -9.64 -24.52 0.64
C PHE A 340 -8.69 -25.66 0.23
N ALA A 341 -8.39 -25.82 -1.06
CA ALA A 341 -7.47 -26.86 -1.51
C ALA A 341 -6.04 -26.67 -0.96
N TRP A 342 -5.57 -25.42 -0.88
CA TRP A 342 -4.29 -25.09 -0.22
C TRP A 342 -4.31 -25.44 1.27
N ALA A 343 -5.39 -25.09 1.98
CA ALA A 343 -5.53 -25.38 3.41
C ALA A 343 -5.49 -26.89 3.69
N ILE A 344 -6.19 -27.71 2.89
CA ILE A 344 -6.16 -29.17 2.99
C ILE A 344 -4.74 -29.73 2.74
N TRP A 345 -4.04 -29.20 1.74
CA TRP A 345 -2.64 -29.58 1.48
C TRP A 345 -1.71 -29.21 2.65
N LEU A 346 -1.80 -27.97 3.14
CA LEU A 346 -0.97 -27.45 4.22
C LEU A 346 -1.25 -28.19 5.54
N GLY A 347 -2.51 -28.51 5.84
CA GLY A 347 -2.87 -29.28 7.04
C GLY A 347 -2.26 -30.68 7.05
N ALA A 348 -2.27 -31.36 5.91
CA ALA A 348 -1.61 -32.66 5.73
C ALA A 348 -0.07 -32.59 5.82
N ARG A 349 0.54 -31.44 5.53
CA ARG A 349 1.98 -31.17 5.70
C ARG A 349 2.37 -30.81 7.15
N LEU A 350 1.53 -30.05 7.83
CA LEU A 350 1.78 -29.65 9.22
C LEU A 350 1.35 -30.72 10.25
N GLY A 351 0.56 -31.71 9.82
CA GLY A 351 -0.11 -32.64 10.73
C GLY A 351 -1.14 -31.94 11.62
N SER A 352 -1.74 -30.85 11.13
CA SER A 352 -2.63 -29.96 11.88
C SER A 352 -3.95 -29.75 11.15
N GLU A 353 -5.05 -29.79 11.91
CA GLU A 353 -6.38 -29.36 11.43
C GLU A 353 -6.61 -27.85 11.60
N ASP A 354 -5.73 -27.15 12.33
CA ASP A 354 -5.71 -25.70 12.48
C ASP A 354 -4.54 -25.14 11.66
N VAL A 355 -4.83 -24.51 10.52
CA VAL A 355 -3.83 -24.03 9.57
C VAL A 355 -3.84 -22.52 9.44
N VAL A 356 -2.64 -21.94 9.34
CA VAL A 356 -2.43 -20.49 9.19
C VAL A 356 -1.53 -20.26 7.98
N PHE A 357 -1.97 -19.42 7.06
CA PHE A 357 -1.21 -19.02 5.87
C PHE A 357 -1.55 -17.58 5.48
N GLY A 358 -0.81 -17.00 4.54
CA GLY A 358 -1.09 -15.67 4.01
C GLY A 358 -2.05 -15.71 2.83
N THR A 359 -2.80 -14.62 2.64
CA THR A 359 -3.52 -14.35 1.38
C THR A 359 -3.28 -12.91 0.93
N THR A 360 -3.05 -12.72 -0.38
CA THR A 360 -2.94 -11.38 -0.97
C THR A 360 -4.33 -10.85 -1.31
N VAL A 361 -4.72 -9.75 -0.66
CA VAL A 361 -5.96 -9.01 -0.92
C VAL A 361 -5.69 -7.76 -1.75
N SER A 362 -6.70 -7.24 -2.46
CA SER A 362 -6.52 -6.05 -3.33
C SER A 362 -6.34 -4.76 -2.54
N GLY A 363 -6.84 -4.71 -1.29
CA GLY A 363 -6.65 -3.59 -0.37
C GLY A 363 -7.34 -2.29 -0.76
N ARG A 364 -8.40 -2.35 -1.58
CA ARG A 364 -9.16 -1.19 -2.09
C ARG A 364 -10.40 -0.93 -1.22
N PRO A 365 -10.36 -0.03 -0.22
CA PRO A 365 -11.50 0.22 0.66
C PRO A 365 -12.64 0.95 -0.06
N SER A 366 -13.87 0.46 0.13
CA SER A 366 -15.09 1.09 -0.40
C SER A 366 -15.33 2.53 0.10
N GLY A 367 -14.71 2.92 1.22
CA GLY A 367 -14.74 4.27 1.76
C GLY A 367 -13.95 5.32 0.97
N VAL A 368 -13.19 4.93 -0.06
CA VAL A 368 -12.44 5.85 -0.93
C VAL A 368 -13.17 5.99 -2.28
N PRO A 369 -13.77 7.17 -2.58
CA PRO A 369 -14.51 7.38 -3.82
C PRO A 369 -13.64 7.17 -5.07
N GLY A 370 -13.98 6.17 -5.88
CA GLY A 370 -13.25 5.86 -7.11
C GLY A 370 -11.93 5.12 -6.91
N VAL A 371 -11.74 4.40 -5.78
CA VAL A 371 -10.53 3.60 -5.48
C VAL A 371 -10.09 2.63 -6.59
N GLU A 372 -11.04 2.11 -7.37
CA GLU A 372 -10.78 1.24 -8.55
C GLU A 372 -10.12 1.98 -9.73
N ARG A 373 -10.05 3.31 -9.68
CA ARG A 373 -9.35 4.15 -10.66
C ARG A 373 -8.02 4.72 -10.15
N ILE A 374 -7.69 4.53 -8.88
CA ILE A 374 -6.40 4.96 -8.33
C ILE A 374 -5.33 3.97 -8.80
N VAL A 375 -4.30 4.48 -9.47
CA VAL A 375 -3.06 3.75 -9.71
C VAL A 375 -2.15 3.95 -8.50
N GLY A 376 -1.67 2.85 -7.93
CA GLY A 376 -0.85 2.86 -6.72
C GLY A 376 -0.69 1.47 -6.12
N LEU A 377 0.04 1.36 -5.01
CA LEU A 377 0.16 0.11 -4.26
C LEU A 377 -0.99 -0.02 -3.23
N PHE A 378 -1.92 -0.93 -3.47
CA PHE A 378 -3.00 -1.23 -2.52
C PHE A 378 -2.90 -2.62 -1.88
N ILE A 379 -2.29 -3.59 -2.57
CA ILE A 379 -2.26 -4.98 -2.11
C ILE A 379 -1.70 -5.12 -0.68
N ASN A 380 -2.27 -6.05 0.08
CA ASN A 380 -1.77 -6.42 1.41
C ASN A 380 -1.79 -7.94 1.57
N ASN A 381 -0.85 -8.48 2.35
CA ASN A 381 -0.75 -9.90 2.64
C ASN A 381 -1.23 -10.15 4.07
N LEU A 382 -2.44 -10.66 4.19
CA LEU A 382 -3.12 -10.84 5.47
C LEU A 382 -3.07 -12.30 5.91
N PRO A 383 -2.95 -12.60 7.22
CA PRO A 383 -3.09 -13.96 7.71
C PRO A 383 -4.54 -14.42 7.59
N ILE A 384 -4.71 -15.64 7.08
CA ILE A 384 -5.94 -16.42 7.13
C ILE A 384 -5.68 -17.64 8.01
N ARG A 385 -6.61 -17.91 8.93
CA ARG A 385 -6.61 -19.09 9.79
C ARG A 385 -7.86 -19.91 9.51
N LEU A 386 -7.70 -21.22 9.28
CA LEU A 386 -8.80 -22.12 8.97
C LEU A 386 -8.77 -23.36 9.86
N GLN A 387 -9.92 -23.64 10.48
CA GLN A 387 -10.18 -24.88 11.21
C GLN A 387 -10.76 -25.90 10.24
N LEU A 388 -9.95 -26.85 9.78
CA LEU A 388 -10.37 -27.96 8.92
C LEU A 388 -11.18 -28.98 9.72
N GLY A 389 -10.79 -29.19 10.99
CA GLY A 389 -11.45 -30.09 11.92
C GLY A 389 -12.89 -29.70 12.24
N GLY A 390 -13.72 -30.69 12.57
CA GLY A 390 -15.08 -30.48 13.08
C GLY A 390 -16.15 -30.03 12.07
N ALA A 391 -15.85 -29.97 10.76
CA ALA A 391 -16.90 -30.01 9.74
C ALA A 391 -17.06 -31.44 9.24
N GLU A 392 -18.31 -31.85 9.00
CA GLU A 392 -18.52 -33.09 8.25
C GLU A 392 -18.23 -32.91 6.76
N ARG A 393 -18.53 -31.73 6.19
CA ARG A 393 -18.59 -31.52 4.73
C ARG A 393 -17.71 -30.37 4.22
N PRO A 394 -17.02 -30.52 3.07
CA PRO A 394 -16.29 -29.42 2.43
C PRO A 394 -17.13 -28.18 2.12
N ALA A 395 -18.40 -28.32 1.73
CA ALA A 395 -19.27 -27.20 1.38
C ALA A 395 -19.41 -26.15 2.50
N GLU A 396 -19.63 -26.59 3.74
CA GLU A 396 -19.75 -25.73 4.92
C GLU A 396 -18.44 -24.95 5.20
N ARG A 397 -17.29 -25.57 4.91
CA ARG A 397 -15.98 -24.93 5.03
C ARG A 397 -15.73 -23.91 3.92
N LEU A 398 -16.19 -24.18 2.70
CA LEU A 398 -16.12 -23.21 1.59
C LEU A 398 -16.95 -21.96 1.89
N GLU A 399 -18.15 -22.09 2.46
CA GLU A 399 -18.98 -20.95 2.86
C GLU A 399 -18.29 -20.08 3.94
N ALA A 400 -17.69 -20.70 4.95
CA ALA A 400 -16.90 -20.00 5.98
C ALA A 400 -15.68 -19.28 5.39
N ILE A 401 -14.95 -19.92 4.46
CA ILE A 401 -13.81 -19.31 3.75
C ILE A 401 -14.29 -18.12 2.89
N GLN A 402 -15.41 -18.24 2.18
CA GLN A 402 -15.97 -17.17 1.36
C GLN A 402 -16.33 -15.93 2.18
N LEU A 403 -16.89 -16.13 3.39
CA LEU A 403 -17.18 -15.04 4.32
C LEU A 403 -15.88 -14.39 4.84
N LEU A 404 -14.91 -15.19 5.26
CA LEU A 404 -13.62 -14.70 5.79
C LEU A 404 -12.84 -13.90 4.74
N LEU A 405 -12.74 -14.39 3.50
CA LEU A 405 -12.09 -13.68 2.39
C LEU A 405 -12.80 -12.35 2.06
N GLY A 406 -14.13 -12.28 2.25
CA GLY A 406 -14.89 -11.04 2.13
C GLY A 406 -14.58 -10.03 3.24
N GLN A 407 -14.52 -10.49 4.50
CA GLN A 407 -14.20 -9.66 5.67
C GLN A 407 -12.78 -9.09 5.61
N LEU A 408 -11.80 -9.89 5.17
CA LEU A 408 -10.40 -9.50 5.08
C LEU A 408 -10.17 -8.24 4.21
N GLN A 409 -10.99 -8.00 3.18
CA GLN A 409 -10.88 -6.80 2.34
C GLN A 409 -11.11 -5.51 3.14
N SER A 410 -12.04 -5.51 4.11
CA SER A 410 -12.34 -4.34 4.95
C SER A 410 -11.19 -3.99 5.90
N HIS A 411 -10.38 -4.99 6.29
CA HIS A 411 -9.29 -4.84 7.27
C HIS A 411 -7.90 -4.75 6.62
N ALA A 412 -7.84 -4.75 5.28
CA ALA A 412 -6.63 -4.70 4.46
C ALA A 412 -5.79 -3.42 4.61
N HIS A 413 -6.30 -2.40 5.29
CA HIS A 413 -5.61 -1.14 5.56
C HIS A 413 -4.66 -1.20 6.77
N LEU A 414 -4.63 -2.29 7.54
CA LEU A 414 -3.71 -2.42 8.68
C LEU A 414 -2.27 -2.75 8.27
N SER A 415 -1.31 -2.27 9.07
CA SER A 415 0.09 -2.64 8.91
C SER A 415 0.33 -4.11 9.31
N PRO A 416 1.28 -4.80 8.67
CA PRO A 416 1.72 -6.12 9.11
C PRO A 416 2.13 -6.17 10.60
N THR A 417 2.72 -5.09 11.12
CA THR A 417 3.06 -4.94 12.53
C THR A 417 1.83 -4.93 13.43
N SER A 418 0.79 -4.13 13.12
CA SER A 418 -0.46 -4.11 13.90
C SER A 418 -1.14 -5.48 13.95
N ILE A 419 -0.99 -6.28 12.89
CA ILE A 419 -1.53 -7.64 12.82
C ILE A 419 -0.68 -8.61 13.66
N ALA A 420 0.65 -8.47 13.65
CA ALA A 420 1.55 -9.25 14.50
C ALA A 420 1.37 -8.92 16.00
N ASP A 421 1.14 -7.65 16.34
CA ASP A 421 0.85 -7.21 17.70
C ASP A 421 -0.52 -7.75 18.16
N ALA A 422 -1.53 -7.73 17.28
CA ALA A 422 -2.84 -8.33 17.54
C ALA A 422 -2.79 -9.85 17.78
N ALA A 423 -1.74 -10.54 17.29
CA ALA A 423 -1.45 -11.95 17.57
C ALA A 423 -0.66 -12.18 18.88
N GLY A 424 -0.51 -11.15 19.72
CA GLY A 424 0.22 -11.21 20.98
C GLY A 424 1.72 -10.91 20.86
N GLY A 425 2.15 -10.21 19.80
CA GLY A 425 3.53 -9.74 19.66
C GLY A 425 4.57 -10.86 19.49
N GLN A 426 4.18 -12.01 18.92
CA GLN A 426 5.08 -13.15 18.75
C GLN A 426 6.29 -12.80 17.86
N SER A 427 7.47 -13.23 18.28
CA SER A 427 8.72 -12.97 17.58
C SER A 427 8.92 -13.94 16.41
N GLY A 428 8.40 -13.56 15.24
CA GLY A 428 8.57 -14.30 13.99
C GLY A 428 7.43 -14.04 13.00
N PRO A 429 7.55 -14.52 11.74
CA PRO A 429 6.47 -14.44 10.78
C PRO A 429 5.25 -15.24 11.27
N LEU A 430 4.04 -14.69 11.08
CA LEU A 430 2.78 -15.36 11.43
C LEU A 430 2.52 -16.60 10.58
N PHE A 431 2.97 -16.56 9.33
CA PHE A 431 2.90 -17.61 8.32
C PHE A 431 4.13 -17.52 7.41
N ASP A 432 4.54 -18.64 6.82
CA ASP A 432 5.63 -18.72 5.83
C ASP A 432 5.16 -19.12 4.42
N THR A 433 3.89 -19.51 4.27
CA THR A 433 3.26 -19.77 2.97
C THR A 433 2.24 -18.69 2.59
N LEU A 434 2.14 -18.35 1.30
CA LEU A 434 1.23 -17.33 0.76
C LEU A 434 0.36 -17.92 -0.37
N VAL A 435 -0.92 -17.55 -0.40
CA VAL A 435 -1.84 -17.82 -1.51
C VAL A 435 -2.15 -16.52 -2.26
N VAL A 436 -1.89 -16.51 -3.56
CA VAL A 436 -2.21 -15.40 -4.47
C VAL A 436 -3.19 -15.90 -5.53
N VAL A 437 -4.30 -15.19 -5.72
CA VAL A 437 -5.28 -15.51 -6.77
C VAL A 437 -5.30 -14.35 -7.77
N GLU A 438 -4.58 -14.55 -8.85
CA GLU A 438 -4.29 -13.54 -9.86
C GLU A 438 -5.41 -13.46 -10.90
N ASN A 439 -6.40 -12.60 -10.65
CA ASN A 439 -7.39 -12.21 -11.66
C ASN A 439 -6.77 -11.29 -12.75
N LEU A 440 -5.59 -11.65 -13.25
CA LEU A 440 -4.81 -10.84 -14.18
C LEU A 440 -5.38 -10.91 -15.59
N ALA A 441 -5.92 -9.78 -16.06
CA ALA A 441 -5.90 -9.43 -17.47
C ALA A 441 -4.56 -8.72 -17.79
N SER A 442 -3.44 -9.45 -17.71
CA SER A 442 -2.07 -8.90 -17.83
C SER A 442 -1.42 -9.13 -19.19
N GLY A 443 -0.67 -8.14 -19.66
CA GLY A 443 0.39 -8.23 -20.67
C GLY A 443 -0.10 -8.52 -22.08
N THR A 444 -0.31 -9.80 -22.38
CA THR A 444 -0.60 -10.29 -23.75
C THR A 444 -1.99 -9.90 -24.22
N SER A 445 -3.01 -10.06 -23.37
CA SER A 445 -4.40 -9.75 -23.71
C SER A 445 -4.65 -8.24 -23.84
N ALA A 446 -3.98 -7.41 -23.03
CA ALA A 446 -4.14 -5.97 -23.04
C ALA A 446 -3.84 -5.37 -24.43
N TRP A 447 -2.75 -5.81 -25.07
CA TRP A 447 -2.31 -5.35 -26.40
C TRP A 447 -2.86 -6.17 -27.58
N SER A 448 -3.48 -7.33 -27.33
CA SER A 448 -3.98 -8.21 -28.40
C SER A 448 -4.99 -7.51 -29.30
N GLY A 449 -4.71 -7.48 -30.61
CA GLY A 449 -5.57 -6.86 -31.61
C GLY A 449 -5.43 -5.34 -31.73
N ALA A 450 -4.41 -4.71 -31.12
CA ALA A 450 -4.10 -3.31 -31.32
C ALA A 450 -3.58 -3.07 -32.75
N GLU A 451 -4.46 -2.69 -33.67
CA GLU A 451 -4.15 -2.32 -35.07
C GLU A 451 -3.26 -3.33 -35.83
N GLY A 452 -3.45 -4.62 -35.57
CA GLY A 452 -2.71 -5.72 -36.21
C GLY A 452 -1.45 -6.19 -35.47
N LEU A 453 -1.15 -5.63 -34.28
CA LEU A 453 -0.10 -6.15 -33.41
C LEU A 453 -0.54 -7.44 -32.69
N THR A 454 0.39 -8.38 -32.53
CA THR A 454 0.24 -9.55 -31.64
C THR A 454 1.30 -9.49 -30.55
N VAL A 455 0.92 -9.82 -29.31
CA VAL A 455 1.81 -9.71 -28.14
C VAL A 455 1.93 -11.04 -27.42
N GLU A 456 3.18 -11.46 -27.22
CA GLU A 456 3.58 -12.69 -26.58
C GLU A 456 4.42 -12.35 -25.34
N ALA A 457 4.10 -12.91 -24.18
CA ALA A 457 4.96 -12.79 -23.00
C ALA A 457 6.18 -13.70 -23.19
N VAL A 458 7.39 -13.14 -23.09
CA VAL A 458 8.64 -13.87 -23.28
C VAL A 458 9.36 -14.08 -21.95
N HIS A 459 9.27 -13.11 -21.04
CA HIS A 459 9.82 -13.21 -19.70
C HIS A 459 8.88 -12.58 -18.68
N SER A 460 8.59 -13.33 -17.61
CA SER A 460 8.06 -12.81 -16.35
C SER A 460 8.68 -13.65 -15.24
N ARG A 461 9.26 -13.01 -14.24
CA ARG A 461 9.86 -13.67 -13.08
C ARG A 461 9.16 -13.22 -11.81
N MET A 462 8.24 -14.04 -11.35
CA MET A 462 7.57 -13.86 -10.06
C MET A 462 8.58 -14.11 -8.92
N LYS A 463 8.69 -13.18 -7.98
CA LYS A 463 9.49 -13.34 -6.75
C LYS A 463 8.60 -13.04 -5.56
N THR A 464 8.89 -13.67 -4.42
CA THR A 464 8.03 -13.56 -3.24
C THR A 464 8.85 -13.49 -1.97
N ALA A 465 8.47 -12.63 -1.03
CA ALA A 465 9.10 -12.52 0.29
C ALA A 465 8.73 -13.66 1.27
N TYR A 466 8.18 -14.75 0.75
CA TYR A 466 7.66 -15.90 1.50
C TYR A 466 8.34 -17.19 1.04
N ASP A 467 8.40 -18.16 1.95
CA ASP A 467 9.13 -19.42 1.77
C ASP A 467 8.46 -20.35 0.76
N LEU A 468 7.15 -20.19 0.55
CA LEU A 468 6.39 -20.93 -0.45
C LEU A 468 5.15 -20.13 -0.87
N THR A 469 5.09 -19.70 -2.13
CA THR A 469 3.92 -18.98 -2.65
C THR A 469 3.19 -19.81 -3.69
N PHE A 470 1.93 -20.12 -3.41
CA PHE A 470 0.99 -20.73 -4.32
C PHE A 470 0.22 -19.65 -5.08
N ILE A 471 0.28 -19.69 -6.40
CA ILE A 471 -0.31 -18.68 -7.28
C ILE A 471 -1.28 -19.38 -8.23
N ALA A 472 -2.51 -18.91 -8.28
CA ALA A 472 -3.53 -19.43 -9.19
C ALA A 472 -3.99 -18.33 -10.15
N ILE A 473 -3.83 -18.60 -11.45
CA ILE A 473 -4.24 -17.71 -12.54
C ILE A 473 -5.51 -18.31 -13.16
N PRO A 474 -6.70 -17.72 -12.95
CA PRO A 474 -7.94 -18.16 -13.56
C PRO A 474 -7.97 -17.84 -15.07
N GLY A 475 -8.61 -18.71 -15.83
CA GLY A 475 -8.77 -18.49 -17.27
C GLY A 475 -9.57 -19.61 -17.92
N ASP A 476 -9.45 -19.70 -19.25
CA ASP A 476 -10.04 -20.75 -20.08
C ASP A 476 -9.55 -22.17 -19.69
N LEU A 477 -8.34 -22.20 -19.13
CA LEU A 477 -7.73 -23.25 -18.32
C LEU A 477 -7.21 -22.57 -17.05
N ILE A 478 -7.32 -23.23 -15.89
CA ILE A 478 -6.78 -22.71 -14.63
C ILE A 478 -5.33 -23.14 -14.51
N THR A 479 -4.40 -22.18 -14.41
CA THR A 479 -2.97 -22.46 -14.20
C THR A 479 -2.62 -22.23 -12.75
N LEU A 480 -2.11 -23.28 -12.12
CA LEU A 480 -1.55 -23.27 -10.77
C LEU A 480 -0.03 -23.12 -10.89
N SER A 481 0.57 -22.36 -10.00
CA SER A 481 2.01 -22.14 -9.95
C SER A 481 2.51 -22.17 -8.52
N LEU A 482 3.75 -22.58 -8.34
CA LEU A 482 4.42 -22.60 -7.05
C LEU A 482 5.77 -21.89 -7.20
N VAL A 483 5.99 -20.85 -6.38
CA VAL A 483 7.23 -20.07 -6.34
C VAL A 483 7.95 -20.38 -5.03
N GLN A 484 9.22 -20.72 -5.13
CA GLN A 484 10.09 -21.04 -3.99
C GLN A 484 11.42 -20.29 -4.09
N PRO A 485 11.92 -19.68 -3.00
CA PRO A 485 13.27 -19.16 -2.94
C PRO A 485 14.30 -20.30 -3.00
N ASP A 486 15.40 -20.08 -3.71
CA ASP A 486 16.60 -20.89 -3.61
C ASP A 486 17.57 -20.22 -2.63
N ASP A 487 17.53 -20.70 -1.39
CA ASP A 487 18.31 -20.23 -0.24
C ASP A 487 19.03 -21.37 0.50
N GLY A 488 19.18 -22.52 -0.17
CA GLY A 488 19.83 -23.72 0.38
C GLY A 488 18.99 -24.54 1.36
N ARG A 489 17.73 -24.18 1.64
CA ARG A 489 16.79 -25.04 2.37
C ARG A 489 16.30 -26.20 1.48
N THR A 490 15.89 -27.30 2.11
CA THR A 490 15.21 -28.39 1.39
C THR A 490 13.84 -27.93 0.92
N LEU A 491 13.68 -27.82 -0.40
CA LEU A 491 12.42 -27.42 -1.03
C LEU A 491 11.44 -28.59 -1.11
N GLU A 492 10.14 -28.31 -0.96
CA GLU A 492 9.09 -29.23 -1.40
C GLU A 492 9.27 -29.57 -2.89
N ASN A 493 8.91 -30.79 -3.30
CA ASN A 493 8.82 -31.12 -4.72
C ASN A 493 7.59 -30.41 -5.30
N ALA A 494 7.82 -29.26 -5.95
CA ALA A 494 6.78 -28.37 -6.44
C ALA A 494 5.75 -29.06 -7.34
N SER A 495 6.17 -29.99 -8.20
CA SER A 495 5.27 -30.77 -9.05
C SER A 495 4.32 -31.63 -8.21
N ASN A 496 4.84 -32.35 -7.21
CA ASN A 496 4.02 -33.18 -6.32
C ASN A 496 3.02 -32.34 -5.49
N VAL A 497 3.42 -31.13 -5.07
CA VAL A 497 2.53 -30.19 -4.38
C VAL A 497 1.39 -29.76 -5.29
N LEU A 498 1.72 -29.32 -6.52
CA LEU A 498 0.74 -28.87 -7.49
C LEU A 498 -0.18 -29.98 -7.96
N ASP A 499 0.31 -31.22 -8.13
CA ASP A 499 -0.53 -32.39 -8.44
C ASP A 499 -1.48 -32.76 -7.30
N ALA A 500 -1.04 -32.67 -6.03
CA ALA A 500 -1.91 -32.91 -4.88
C ALA A 500 -3.03 -31.86 -4.78
N VAL A 501 -2.69 -30.56 -4.93
CA VAL A 501 -3.66 -29.47 -4.95
C VAL A 501 -4.61 -29.60 -6.16
N ALA A 502 -4.09 -29.94 -7.33
CA ALA A 502 -4.90 -30.18 -8.53
C ALA A 502 -5.88 -31.36 -8.37
N ALA A 503 -5.47 -32.44 -7.70
CA ALA A 503 -6.34 -33.57 -7.40
C ALA A 503 -7.50 -33.17 -6.48
N ILE A 504 -7.22 -32.41 -5.41
CA ILE A 504 -8.26 -31.87 -4.50
C ILE A 504 -9.24 -30.98 -5.28
N LEU A 505 -8.74 -30.04 -6.08
CA LEU A 505 -9.56 -29.13 -6.89
C LEU A 505 -10.41 -29.86 -7.94
N THR A 506 -9.90 -30.95 -8.52
CA THR A 506 -10.62 -31.76 -9.52
C THR A 506 -11.73 -32.60 -8.89
N ALA A 507 -11.52 -33.12 -7.68
CA ALA A 507 -12.52 -33.92 -6.95
C ALA A 507 -13.59 -33.05 -6.24
N LEU A 508 -13.27 -31.80 -5.90
CA LEU A 508 -14.13 -30.91 -5.11
C LEU A 508 -15.56 -30.75 -5.65
N PRO A 509 -15.83 -30.60 -6.97
CA PRO A 509 -17.18 -30.46 -7.50
C PRO A 509 -18.14 -31.61 -7.16
N ASP A 510 -17.61 -32.82 -7.03
CA ASP A 510 -18.37 -34.05 -6.80
C ASP A 510 -18.33 -34.51 -5.33
N ALA A 511 -17.29 -34.10 -4.58
CA ALA A 511 -17.09 -34.48 -3.18
C ALA A 511 -17.61 -33.44 -2.16
N ALA A 512 -18.07 -32.26 -2.60
CA ALA A 512 -18.34 -31.13 -1.70
C ALA A 512 -19.40 -31.38 -0.60
N ASP A 513 -20.40 -32.25 -0.86
CA ASP A 513 -21.44 -32.61 0.11
C ASP A 513 -21.14 -33.91 0.87
N ASN A 514 -20.07 -34.60 0.50
CA ASN A 514 -19.63 -35.83 1.14
C ASN A 514 -18.80 -35.51 2.40
N ARG A 515 -18.35 -36.56 3.10
CA ARG A 515 -17.40 -36.42 4.19
C ARG A 515 -16.07 -35.84 3.69
N LEU A 516 -15.40 -35.03 4.51
CA LEU A 516 -14.08 -34.45 4.18
C LEU A 516 -13.02 -35.51 3.78
N ASP A 517 -13.14 -36.72 4.32
CA ASP A 517 -12.29 -37.87 4.03
C ASP A 517 -12.42 -38.43 2.59
N SER A 518 -13.44 -38.01 1.83
CA SER A 518 -13.64 -38.38 0.42
C SER A 518 -12.79 -37.59 -0.58
N LEU A 519 -12.16 -36.48 -0.16
CA LEU A 519 -11.22 -35.74 -0.99
C LEU A 519 -9.86 -36.48 -1.06
N PRO A 520 -9.13 -36.37 -2.19
CA PRO A 520 -7.77 -36.89 -2.31
C PRO A 520 -6.88 -36.38 -1.18
N ARG A 521 -6.32 -37.31 -0.38
CA ARG A 521 -5.43 -36.97 0.71
C ARG A 521 -4.00 -36.77 0.19
N PRO A 522 -3.36 -35.62 0.43
CA PRO A 522 -1.93 -35.47 0.23
C PRO A 522 -1.16 -36.49 1.08
N GLU A 523 0.00 -36.94 0.59
CA GLU A 523 0.93 -37.75 1.38
C GLU A 523 1.30 -37.01 2.67
N VAL A 524 0.98 -37.58 3.83
CA VAL A 524 1.35 -36.98 5.13
C VAL A 524 2.86 -37.11 5.30
N ARG A 525 3.56 -35.99 5.19
CA ARG A 525 4.97 -35.86 5.58
C ARG A 525 5.05 -34.86 6.72
N PRO A 526 5.79 -35.15 7.80
CA PRO A 526 6.11 -34.12 8.78
C PRO A 526 6.85 -32.98 8.07
N PRO A 527 6.69 -31.72 8.53
CA PRO A 527 7.34 -30.58 7.92
C PRO A 527 8.86 -30.71 8.01
N VAL A 528 9.62 -30.05 7.14
CA VAL A 528 11.10 -30.04 7.19
C VAL A 528 11.62 -29.11 8.29
N ILE A 529 10.95 -29.12 9.44
CA ILE A 529 11.41 -28.51 10.67
C ILE A 529 12.36 -29.52 11.33
N ALA A 530 13.65 -29.20 11.34
CA ALA A 530 14.57 -29.83 12.28
C ALA A 530 14.00 -29.63 13.69
N THR A 531 13.78 -30.71 14.44
CA THR A 531 13.05 -30.71 15.72
C THR A 531 13.88 -30.14 16.87
N GLY A 532 14.49 -28.98 16.67
CA GLY A 532 14.95 -28.13 17.74
C GLY A 532 13.76 -27.41 18.34
N THR A 533 13.41 -27.73 19.59
CA THR A 533 12.66 -26.80 20.43
C THR A 533 13.42 -25.47 20.41
N PRO A 534 12.81 -24.33 20.03
CA PRO A 534 13.50 -23.05 20.07
C PRO A 534 13.84 -22.73 21.52
N VAL A 535 15.08 -23.03 21.92
CA VAL A 535 15.61 -22.61 23.21
C VAL A 535 15.76 -21.11 23.12
N ALA A 536 14.89 -20.38 23.82
CA ALA A 536 14.98 -18.93 23.94
C ALA A 536 16.25 -18.55 24.72
N GLN A 537 17.38 -18.49 24.02
CA GLN A 537 18.61 -17.90 24.51
C GLN A 537 18.61 -16.45 24.08
N SER A 538 18.44 -15.53 25.04
CA SER A 538 18.66 -14.11 24.80
C SER A 538 20.08 -13.90 24.28
N VAL A 539 20.21 -13.13 23.20
CA VAL A 539 21.52 -12.84 22.62
C VAL A 539 22.39 -12.15 23.65
N ARG A 540 23.55 -12.74 23.95
CA ARG A 540 24.58 -12.12 24.78
C ARG A 540 25.63 -11.54 23.86
N PHE A 541 25.83 -10.23 23.95
CA PHE A 541 26.88 -9.54 23.20
C PHE A 541 28.27 -9.91 23.76
N ALA A 542 29.26 -10.02 22.87
CA ALA A 542 30.66 -10.28 23.23
C ALA A 542 31.29 -9.08 23.95
N THR A 543 30.95 -7.86 23.50
CA THR A 543 31.37 -6.60 24.10
C THR A 543 30.34 -6.10 25.11
N ARG A 544 30.84 -5.42 26.16
CA ARG A 544 29.97 -4.74 27.13
C ARG A 544 29.54 -3.38 26.59
N PRO A 545 28.26 -2.98 26.77
CA PRO A 545 27.80 -1.64 26.45
C PRO A 545 28.68 -0.55 27.08
N ARG A 546 29.04 0.42 26.26
CA ARG A 546 29.92 1.57 26.54
C ARG A 546 29.13 2.73 27.16
N SER A 547 27.82 2.81 26.88
CA SER A 547 26.89 3.79 27.46
C SER A 547 25.61 3.16 28.02
N THR A 548 24.84 3.92 28.81
CA THR A 548 23.51 3.51 29.28
C THR A 548 22.52 3.32 28.13
N LEU A 549 22.68 4.08 27.04
CA LEU A 549 21.84 3.95 25.86
C LEU A 549 22.19 2.70 25.05
N GLU A 550 23.47 2.41 24.83
CA GLU A 550 23.90 1.13 24.25
C GLU A 550 23.36 -0.04 25.06
N ALA A 551 23.33 0.05 26.40
CA ALA A 551 22.77 -1.00 27.25
C ALA A 551 21.26 -1.16 27.08
N GLN A 552 20.51 -0.06 26.93
CA GLN A 552 19.07 -0.10 26.66
C GLN A 552 18.79 -0.70 25.28
N ILE A 553 19.50 -0.26 24.24
CA ILE A 553 19.35 -0.78 22.87
C ILE A 553 19.74 -2.26 22.80
N ALA A 554 20.88 -2.64 23.40
CA ALA A 554 21.32 -4.04 23.45
C ALA A 554 20.27 -4.97 24.08
N ASN A 555 19.60 -4.54 25.15
CA ASN A 555 18.55 -5.33 25.79
C ASN A 555 17.33 -5.52 24.86
N GLU A 556 16.80 -4.44 24.24
CA GLU A 556 15.66 -4.56 23.33
C GLU A 556 16.00 -5.39 22.08
N VAL A 557 17.23 -5.26 21.56
CA VAL A 557 17.74 -6.08 20.45
C VAL A 557 17.87 -7.55 20.87
N ALA A 558 18.40 -7.83 22.07
CA ALA A 558 18.53 -9.20 22.58
C ALA A 558 17.18 -9.88 22.83
N ASP A 559 16.15 -9.12 23.24
CA ASP A 559 14.78 -9.61 23.46
C ASP A 559 14.00 -9.82 22.14
N LEU A 560 14.43 -9.20 21.03
CA LEU A 560 13.84 -9.39 19.69
C LEU A 560 14.63 -10.35 18.80
N SER A 561 15.90 -10.60 19.13
CA SER A 561 16.81 -11.44 18.33
C SER A 561 16.75 -12.90 18.77
N PHE A 562 15.87 -13.66 18.12
CA PHE A 562 15.80 -15.12 18.25
C PHE A 562 16.79 -15.80 17.30
N THR A 563 17.88 -16.36 17.83
CA THR A 563 18.67 -17.37 17.15
C THR A 563 17.97 -18.73 17.25
N LEU A 564 17.65 -19.34 16.11
CA LEU A 564 17.54 -20.79 16.05
C LEU A 564 18.96 -21.33 15.90
N GLN A 565 19.44 -22.03 16.93
CA GLN A 565 20.72 -22.71 16.86
C GLN A 565 20.68 -23.82 15.81
N GLY A 566 21.57 -23.71 14.81
CA GLY A 566 22.16 -24.90 14.19
C GLY A 566 23.37 -25.35 15.02
N ASP A 567 23.85 -26.58 14.78
CA ASP A 567 24.83 -27.27 15.63
C ASP A 567 26.28 -26.70 15.66
N GLU A 568 26.51 -25.47 15.18
CA GLU A 568 27.80 -24.79 15.33
C GLU A 568 27.77 -23.74 16.44
N PRO A 569 28.87 -23.57 17.21
CA PRO A 569 28.97 -22.56 18.24
C PRO A 569 29.07 -21.15 17.63
N ALA A 570 27.91 -20.54 17.37
CA ALA A 570 27.82 -19.16 16.91
C ALA A 570 28.57 -18.23 17.88
N THR A 571 29.57 -17.53 17.36
CA THR A 571 30.32 -16.52 18.12
C THR A 571 29.34 -15.45 18.59
N ALA A 572 29.42 -15.07 19.87
CA ALA A 572 28.60 -14.00 20.42
C ALA A 572 28.77 -12.71 19.59
N PRO A 573 27.69 -12.05 19.13
CA PRO A 573 27.80 -10.86 18.30
C PRO A 573 28.39 -9.69 19.10
N ASP A 574 29.16 -8.83 18.43
CA ASP A 574 29.60 -7.55 18.98
C ASP A 574 28.47 -6.50 18.91
N LEU A 575 28.55 -5.43 19.71
CA LEU A 575 27.63 -4.27 19.63
C LEU A 575 27.73 -3.53 18.29
N ASP A 576 28.87 -3.69 17.61
CA ASP A 576 29.11 -3.20 16.25
C ASP A 576 28.61 -4.18 15.17
N THR A 577 28.04 -5.34 15.56
CA THR A 577 27.40 -6.28 14.62
C THR A 577 26.09 -5.71 14.11
N ASP A 578 25.87 -5.85 12.82
CA ASP A 578 24.67 -5.39 12.16
C ASP A 578 23.43 -6.22 12.58
N PHE A 579 22.29 -5.55 12.79
CA PHE A 579 21.02 -6.13 13.20
C PHE A 579 20.58 -7.28 12.27
N TRP A 580 20.79 -7.15 10.96
CA TRP A 580 20.45 -8.18 9.96
C TRP A 580 21.30 -9.44 10.15
N LEU A 581 22.59 -9.30 10.48
CA LEU A 581 23.48 -10.42 10.81
C LEU A 581 23.09 -11.12 12.12
N MET A 582 22.41 -10.41 13.03
CA MET A 582 21.82 -10.98 14.25
C MET A 582 20.43 -11.58 14.04
N GLY A 583 19.95 -11.66 12.79
CA GLY A 583 18.63 -12.21 12.47
C GLY A 583 17.46 -11.32 12.87
N VAL A 584 17.69 -10.02 13.08
CA VAL A 584 16.63 -9.00 13.04
C VAL A 584 16.13 -8.96 11.59
N ASN A 585 14.80 -8.93 11.42
CA ASN A 585 14.15 -8.80 10.12
C ASN A 585 13.29 -7.53 10.10
N SER A 586 12.66 -7.21 8.96
CA SER A 586 11.86 -6.00 8.77
C SER A 586 10.82 -5.76 9.87
N LEU A 587 10.06 -6.80 10.22
CA LEU A 587 9.07 -6.77 11.30
C LEU A 587 9.73 -6.51 12.66
N LYS A 588 10.81 -7.23 12.99
CA LYS A 588 11.56 -7.03 14.23
C LYS A 588 12.19 -5.64 14.32
N LEU A 589 12.62 -5.05 13.19
CA LEU A 589 13.20 -3.70 13.16
C LEU A 589 12.12 -2.63 13.43
N ILE A 590 10.90 -2.80 12.90
CA ILE A 590 9.75 -1.96 13.23
C ILE A 590 9.35 -2.13 14.71
N GLN A 591 9.34 -3.36 15.22
CA GLN A 591 9.09 -3.64 16.64
C GLN A 591 10.17 -3.04 17.54
N LEU A 592 11.44 -3.07 17.12
CA LEU A 592 12.57 -2.47 17.83
C LEU A 592 12.40 -0.95 17.90
N ALA A 593 12.06 -0.28 16.80
CA ALA A 593 11.75 1.14 16.78
C ALA A 593 10.64 1.51 17.79
N ALA A 594 9.51 0.77 17.77
CA ALA A 594 8.39 0.99 18.67
C ALA A 594 8.72 0.72 20.16
N ARG A 595 9.51 -0.32 20.46
CA ARG A 595 9.99 -0.60 21.82
C ARG A 595 10.97 0.45 22.31
N LEU A 596 11.94 0.85 21.48
CA LEU A 596 12.88 1.92 21.79
C LEU A 596 12.15 3.24 22.03
N GLU A 597 11.08 3.55 21.27
CA GLU A 597 10.26 4.73 21.52
C GLU A 597 9.64 4.73 22.92
N GLN A 598 9.00 3.62 23.32
CA GLN A 598 8.45 3.45 24.67
C GLN A 598 9.53 3.46 25.76
N ARG A 599 10.71 2.90 25.46
CA ARG A 599 11.80 2.71 26.44
C ARG A 599 12.60 3.97 26.71
N LEU A 600 12.71 4.84 25.70
CA LEU A 600 13.50 6.06 25.72
C LEU A 600 12.67 7.34 25.92
N ASP A 601 11.34 7.22 26.00
CA ASP A 601 10.36 8.32 26.10
C ASP A 601 10.57 9.42 25.04
N ARG A 602 10.92 8.99 23.83
CA ARG A 602 11.13 9.82 22.63
C ARG A 602 10.86 8.97 21.39
N PRO A 603 10.33 9.52 20.29
CA PRO A 603 10.19 8.78 19.05
C PRO A 603 11.55 8.22 18.61
N VAL A 604 11.56 7.04 18.01
CA VAL A 604 12.74 6.50 17.32
C VAL A 604 12.27 6.08 15.93
N PRO A 605 12.53 6.89 14.87
CA PRO A 605 11.97 6.60 13.57
C PRO A 605 12.69 5.40 12.94
N ILE A 606 11.95 4.58 12.20
CA ILE A 606 12.47 3.37 11.54
C ILE A 606 13.65 3.70 10.61
N SER A 607 13.64 4.88 9.99
CA SER A 607 14.76 5.43 9.19
C SER A 607 16.08 5.44 9.95
N LEU A 608 16.09 5.75 11.25
CA LEU A 608 17.31 5.80 12.05
C LEU A 608 17.91 4.40 12.27
N LEU A 609 17.07 3.36 12.41
CA LEU A 609 17.52 1.97 12.52
C LEU A 609 18.02 1.42 11.17
N LEU A 610 17.57 1.99 10.06
CA LEU A 610 18.02 1.65 8.70
C LEU A 610 19.31 2.39 8.30
N GLU A 611 19.51 3.61 8.80
CA GLU A 611 20.78 4.35 8.68
C GLU A 611 21.87 3.75 9.57
N HIS A 612 21.52 3.36 10.80
CA HIS A 612 22.45 2.94 11.84
C HIS A 612 22.18 1.50 12.27
N GLY A 613 22.63 0.55 11.45
CA GLY A 613 22.30 -0.87 11.56
C GLY A 613 22.91 -1.63 12.73
N SER A 614 23.60 -1.00 13.70
CA SER A 614 24.20 -1.69 14.87
C SER A 614 23.86 -0.99 16.18
N VAL A 615 24.05 -1.68 17.32
CA VAL A 615 23.76 -1.13 18.65
C VAL A 615 24.59 0.12 18.91
N SER A 616 25.89 0.08 18.61
CA SER A 616 26.78 1.21 18.87
C SER A 616 26.54 2.38 17.90
N ALA A 617 26.32 2.10 16.61
CA ALA A 617 25.99 3.14 15.63
C ALA A 617 24.67 3.85 15.98
N LEU A 618 23.63 3.09 16.34
CA LEU A 618 22.33 3.63 16.72
C LEU A 618 22.43 4.45 18.00
N ALA A 619 23.16 3.96 19.02
CA ALA A 619 23.41 4.73 20.23
C ALA A 619 24.15 6.05 19.95
N GLN A 620 25.21 6.00 19.13
CA GLN A 620 26.00 7.17 18.75
C GLN A 620 25.16 8.21 17.99
N ALA A 621 24.35 7.79 17.02
CA ALA A 621 23.46 8.67 16.27
C ALA A 621 22.48 9.40 17.20
N ILE A 622 21.87 8.65 18.11
CA ILE A 622 20.91 9.15 19.10
C ILE A 622 21.58 10.06 20.15
N GLU A 623 22.81 9.75 20.60
CA GLU A 623 23.58 10.57 21.55
C GLU A 623 24.15 11.84 20.92
N SER A 624 24.49 11.79 19.62
CA SER A 624 24.96 12.96 18.85
C SER A 624 23.87 14.03 18.65
N GLY A 625 22.62 13.72 19.00
CA GLY A 625 21.49 14.61 18.85
C GLY A 625 21.10 14.84 17.39
N GLN A 626 21.30 13.84 16.51
CA GLN A 626 20.74 13.85 15.16
C GLN A 626 19.25 14.20 15.27
N THR A 627 18.81 15.33 14.69
CA THR A 627 17.47 15.86 14.98
C THR A 627 16.42 15.21 14.08
N TRP A 628 15.46 14.51 14.67
CA TRP A 628 14.21 14.07 14.03
C TRP A 628 13.01 14.63 14.80
N THR A 629 11.95 15.08 14.11
CA THR A 629 10.84 15.79 14.76
C THR A 629 9.74 14.83 15.21
N PRO A 630 9.30 14.83 16.49
CA PRO A 630 8.11 14.08 16.89
C PRO A 630 6.85 14.54 16.16
N VAL A 631 6.10 13.63 15.55
CA VAL A 631 4.70 13.89 15.21
C VAL A 631 3.87 13.70 16.48
N VAL A 632 3.13 14.73 16.87
CA VAL A 632 2.30 14.75 18.08
C VAL A 632 1.25 13.63 18.02
N PRO A 633 1.08 12.80 19.08
CA PRO A 633 -0.01 11.82 19.11
C PRO A 633 -1.36 12.53 19.16
N MET A 634 -2.23 12.25 18.18
CA MET A 634 -3.63 12.70 18.17
C MET A 634 -4.49 11.88 19.16
N ASN A 635 -4.18 11.98 20.45
CA ASN A 635 -5.11 11.58 21.50
C ASN A 635 -6.06 12.74 21.79
N GLY A 636 -7.31 12.57 21.37
CA GLY A 636 -8.38 13.54 21.60
C GLY A 636 -8.76 13.67 23.07
N ALA A 637 -8.08 14.56 23.80
CA ALA A 637 -8.52 15.05 25.10
C ALA A 637 -8.09 16.51 25.27
N GLY A 638 -9.06 17.42 25.41
CA GLY A 638 -8.80 18.85 25.54
C GLY A 638 -8.12 19.20 26.87
N ALA A 639 -6.80 19.34 26.86
CA ALA A 639 -6.03 19.88 27.98
C ALA A 639 -5.75 21.37 27.76
N ALA A 640 -6.67 22.24 28.21
CA ALA A 640 -6.50 23.68 28.13
C ALA A 640 -5.29 24.16 28.94
N ARG A 641 -4.27 24.67 28.25
CA ARG A 641 -3.30 25.65 28.78
C ARG A 641 -3.63 26.98 28.08
N GLY A 642 -3.84 28.11 28.75
CA GLY A 642 -3.42 28.48 30.10
C GLY A 642 -2.67 29.81 30.03
N PHE A 643 -3.36 30.89 29.66
CA PHE A 643 -2.81 32.25 29.70
C PHE A 643 -3.11 32.92 31.06
N PRO A 644 -2.28 33.89 31.51
CA PRO A 644 -1.92 33.99 32.91
C PRO A 644 -2.92 34.74 33.78
N CYS A 645 -2.96 34.33 35.06
CA CYS A 645 -3.64 35.05 36.13
C CYS A 645 -2.96 36.40 36.39
N ALA A 646 -3.75 37.47 36.41
CA ALA A 646 -3.38 38.74 37.01
C ALA A 646 -4.54 39.31 37.83
N LYS A 647 -4.20 39.74 39.05
CA LYS A 647 -5.02 40.53 40.01
C LYS A 647 -6.13 39.78 40.78
N CYS A 648 -5.77 39.49 42.02
CA CYS A 648 -6.59 39.59 43.22
C CYS A 648 -7.73 40.64 43.13
N CYS A 649 -8.93 40.27 43.56
CA CYS A 649 -9.69 40.93 44.64
C CYS A 649 -11.07 40.26 44.88
N GLY A 650 -11.49 40.18 46.15
CA GLY A 650 -12.91 40.15 46.52
C GLY A 650 -13.71 38.84 46.42
N LYS A 651 -13.66 38.02 47.48
CA LYS A 651 -14.88 37.37 48.03
C LYS A 651 -15.69 38.46 48.78
N PRO A 652 -17.03 38.36 48.97
CA PRO A 652 -17.62 37.34 49.85
C PRO A 652 -19.02 36.86 49.35
N PRO A 653 -19.99 36.32 50.14
CA PRO A 653 -20.59 35.03 49.78
C PRO A 653 -22.14 35.00 49.72
N GLY A 654 -22.71 33.88 49.23
CA GLY A 654 -24.02 33.44 49.75
C GLY A 654 -24.93 32.67 48.78
N ARG A 655 -25.47 31.55 49.31
CA ARG A 655 -26.67 30.81 48.85
C ARG A 655 -26.57 30.11 47.48
N SER A 656 -27.30 29.03 47.22
CA SER A 656 -27.85 27.94 48.08
C SER A 656 -28.24 26.79 47.14
N TRP A 657 -28.23 25.55 47.61
CA TRP A 657 -28.62 24.39 46.80
C TRP A 657 -30.13 24.36 46.53
N SER A 658 -30.53 24.14 45.28
CA SER A 658 -31.84 23.58 44.93
C SER A 658 -31.86 23.00 43.50
N SER A 659 -31.97 21.67 43.44
CA SER A 659 -32.64 20.82 42.44
C SER A 659 -33.12 21.39 41.09
N VAL A 660 -32.88 20.64 40.00
CA VAL A 660 -33.91 20.07 39.10
C VAL A 660 -33.27 19.06 38.13
N TRP A 661 -34.06 18.05 37.73
CA TRP A 661 -33.69 16.94 36.82
C TRP A 661 -34.02 17.24 35.34
N VAL A 662 -33.36 16.52 34.42
CA VAL A 662 -33.81 16.18 33.04
C VAL A 662 -33.88 17.33 32.01
N CYS A 663 -33.09 17.24 30.93
CA CYS A 663 -33.59 16.68 29.65
C CYS A 663 -32.46 16.38 28.64
N ILE A 664 -32.51 15.19 28.04
CA ILE A 664 -31.86 14.84 26.76
C ILE A 664 -32.89 15.12 25.65
N TRP A 665 -32.48 15.54 24.45
CA TRP A 665 -32.86 14.94 23.16
C TRP A 665 -32.15 15.60 21.96
N TRP A 666 -31.92 14.77 20.94
CA TRP A 666 -31.49 15.13 19.58
C TRP A 666 -32.57 15.92 18.83
N PHE A 667 -32.17 16.63 17.76
CA PHE A 667 -32.72 16.38 16.42
C PHE A 667 -31.73 16.84 15.32
N MET A 668 -31.61 16.03 14.27
CA MET A 668 -30.98 16.41 12.99
C MET A 668 -32.03 17.13 12.13
N ASP A 669 -31.63 17.89 11.10
CA ASP A 669 -32.44 17.92 9.89
C ASP A 669 -31.61 18.22 8.63
N TYR A 670 -31.90 17.46 7.57
CA TYR A 670 -31.37 17.62 6.22
C TYR A 670 -32.41 18.35 5.37
N ALA A 671 -31.97 19.18 4.44
CA ALA A 671 -32.86 19.78 3.43
C ALA A 671 -32.31 19.56 2.01
N THR A 672 -33.05 18.78 1.23
CA THR A 672 -32.95 18.69 -0.24
C THR A 672 -34.36 18.79 -0.82
N PRO A 673 -34.61 19.61 -1.84
CA PRO A 673 -35.89 19.63 -2.54
C PRO A 673 -35.91 18.70 -3.77
N ASP A 674 -37.12 18.57 -4.32
CA ASP A 674 -37.48 18.03 -5.64
C ASP A 674 -37.64 16.50 -5.81
N SER A 675 -38.91 16.12 -5.84
CA SER A 675 -39.51 14.92 -6.44
C SER A 675 -40.84 15.37 -7.08
N PRO A 676 -41.44 14.66 -8.06
CA PRO A 676 -42.32 13.53 -7.70
C PRO A 676 -42.45 12.42 -8.75
N VAL A 677 -43.43 11.51 -8.50
CA VAL A 677 -43.91 10.35 -9.30
C VAL A 677 -43.10 9.06 -9.01
N MET A 678 -43.68 7.97 -8.48
CA MET A 678 -45.07 7.69 -8.03
C MET A 678 -45.11 6.65 -6.88
N TRP A 679 -46.25 6.54 -6.19
CA TRP A 679 -46.58 5.43 -5.26
C TRP A 679 -48.03 4.96 -5.52
N PRO A 680 -48.34 3.67 -5.25
CA PRO A 680 -49.71 3.26 -4.98
C PRO A 680 -49.82 2.33 -3.75
N TRP A 681 -50.34 2.84 -2.64
CA TRP A 681 -51.11 2.05 -1.66
C TRP A 681 -52.32 2.87 -1.18
N PRO A 682 -53.53 2.28 -1.08
CA PRO A 682 -54.76 3.04 -0.81
C PRO A 682 -55.13 3.05 0.69
N CYS A 683 -55.82 4.12 1.14
CA CYS A 683 -57.12 3.99 1.84
C CYS A 683 -57.75 5.35 2.24
N THR A 684 -59.01 5.54 1.81
CA THR A 684 -60.16 6.18 2.52
C THR A 684 -60.12 7.63 3.04
N GLY A 685 -61.20 8.39 2.75
CA GLY A 685 -61.66 9.53 3.55
C GLY A 685 -61.54 10.93 2.89
N SER A 686 -62.19 11.19 1.74
CA SER A 686 -63.54 11.80 1.64
C SER A 686 -63.68 13.29 2.03
N ALA A 687 -64.05 14.12 1.04
CA ALA A 687 -64.77 15.40 1.18
C ALA A 687 -64.03 16.60 1.84
N THR A 688 -64.13 17.87 1.40
CA THR A 688 -64.86 18.47 0.24
C THR A 688 -64.31 19.87 -0.09
N THR A 689 -64.16 20.16 -1.40
CA THR A 689 -64.36 21.46 -2.11
C THR A 689 -63.72 22.79 -1.67
N ALA A 690 -63.26 23.53 -2.70
CA ALA A 690 -63.23 25.01 -2.83
C ALA A 690 -62.24 25.82 -1.95
N TRP A 691 -61.47 26.80 -2.44
CA TRP A 691 -61.53 27.58 -3.69
C TRP A 691 -60.15 28.22 -4.02
N TRP A 692 -59.94 28.63 -5.27
CA TRP A 692 -58.75 29.36 -5.75
C TRP A 692 -58.74 30.85 -5.33
N ARG A 693 -57.55 31.44 -5.07
CA ARG A 693 -56.91 32.48 -5.94
C ARG A 693 -55.67 33.18 -5.33
N ARG A 694 -54.57 33.12 -6.09
CA ARG A 694 -53.61 34.21 -6.42
C ARG A 694 -53.09 35.12 -5.27
N ARG A 695 -51.82 34.95 -4.93
CA ARG A 695 -50.76 35.69 -5.62
C ARG A 695 -49.46 34.90 -5.68
#